data_AF-A0A2V2QPH0-F1
#
_entry.id   AF-A0A2V2QPH0-F1
#
_cell.length_a   1.000
_cell.length_b   1.000
_cell.length_c   1.000
_cell.angle_alpha   90.00
_cell.angle_beta   90.00
_cell.angle_gamma   90.00
#
_symmetry.space_group_name_H-M   'P 1'
#
loop_
_entity.id
_entity.type
_entity.pdbx_description
1 polymer ?
#
loop_
_entity_poly.entity_id
_entity_poly.type
_entity_poly.pdbx_seq_one_letter_code
_entity_poly.pdbx_strand_id
1 'polypeptide(L)'
;GPESLLPLAAAGVLEGRPTVLAGDAHPGVGKPSLYAAGDGLRRADTRFGLVNTNTSHTYTADERNAPEAEQDPGAQPRQILPTEGEEHQTTAVLRGAESVTASSVGNWLFHLPQYDPVNAFDGNPDTAWAEGSAASPKGEWVRIDFSGTQEIPASLQLTPLPGNGVRAAATEVRVETDQGHKDSPIRPDGSLQEVAAPEGPAQWLKVTILKSQQGRPGLTGAGFSDIAIPGVQVTRMLELPADAPREGADATVYALKRGSDPGGLSAVAAETGLHRQFTTGQAGEYTVAASAVPVPGDALDKLLFELTGKRNQILVTADSTARLGTNLTARNLTDGDLTTAWIAGDRPVLRLSWPEATEVGEIVFAAAGGISARPEQVQISSPDGTAVAAVDENGMARFSPIKTDRMDITISRTAPLTVHNPFAGDKLQLPVGLSEVYIPALDKFRSPQPDPEKEFSLPCGKGPVLAVGGTLMETKAEGRIGDLTQRRPIAVSLCSEQSKVELGASTHTVEAGDAGPLAITDVTLSSGGTKAPAATARTVDVKESEGDRRTLTIGAGEASYLQLHENHNKGWKATLNGKELTPLRIDGWQQAWLVPEGEGGTVTLEYGPARIYQAGLIGAAVLFLVLVGLAFGRRRDSGGAEGAYEGADQPVPPGPGLILGTVALTLVGIVIAGPVALVVPVLAVLAHFRPSWLAPVAFASMAAAGVVVAIGTGEYTARGEGAFGATAQLLALIALFAALVTVGAPGRGRRAAGR
;
A
#
# COMPACT_ATOMS: atom_id res chain seq x y z
N GLY A 1 4.19 17.43 2.11
CA GLY A 1 2.79 17.72 2.48
C GLY A 1 2.59 17.59 3.98
N PRO A 2 1.34 17.54 4.48
CA PRO A 2 1.02 17.39 5.90
C PRO A 2 1.55 16.08 6.51
N GLU A 3 1.62 15.02 5.73
CA GLU A 3 2.15 13.71 6.12
C GLU A 3 3.64 13.72 6.47
N SER A 4 4.39 14.72 5.99
CA SER A 4 5.80 14.95 6.36
C SER A 4 5.97 15.55 7.76
N LEU A 5 4.90 16.08 8.36
CA LEU A 5 4.95 16.72 9.68
C LEU A 5 5.19 15.72 10.81
N LEU A 6 4.66 14.50 10.71
CA LEU A 6 4.84 13.48 11.75
C LEU A 6 6.31 13.03 11.87
N PRO A 7 7.02 12.68 10.76
CA PRO A 7 8.47 12.46 10.80
C PRO A 7 9.27 13.65 11.36
N LEU A 8 8.94 14.88 10.93
CA LEU A 8 9.62 16.07 11.40
C LEU A 8 9.39 16.32 12.91
N ALA A 9 8.19 16.07 13.41
CA ALA A 9 7.88 16.16 14.84
C ALA A 9 8.64 15.10 15.64
N ALA A 10 8.72 13.85 15.14
CA ALA A 10 9.49 12.78 15.78
C ALA A 10 10.99 13.09 15.87
N ALA A 11 11.53 13.87 14.92
CA ALA A 11 12.89 14.37 14.96
C ALA A 11 13.08 15.65 15.83
N GLY A 12 12.04 16.09 16.55
CA GLY A 12 12.07 17.29 17.39
C GLY A 12 12.11 18.62 16.62
N VAL A 13 11.91 18.59 15.29
CA VAL A 13 12.06 19.76 14.42
C VAL A 13 10.89 20.75 14.59
N LEU A 14 9.71 20.24 14.93
CA LEU A 14 8.46 21.03 14.99
C LEU A 14 8.08 21.50 16.40
N GLU A 15 8.84 21.15 17.44
CA GLU A 15 8.48 21.50 18.82
C GLU A 15 8.30 23.02 19.00
N GLY A 16 7.08 23.43 19.39
CA GLY A 16 6.74 24.84 19.61
C GLY A 16 6.63 25.68 18.33
N ARG A 17 6.48 25.07 17.14
CA ARG A 17 6.38 25.77 15.85
C ARG A 17 5.12 25.38 15.09
N PRO A 18 4.31 26.34 14.62
CA PRO A 18 3.36 26.06 13.54
C PRO A 18 4.10 25.88 12.22
N THR A 19 3.50 25.14 11.29
CA THR A 19 4.06 24.94 9.95
C THR A 19 3.14 25.47 8.86
N VAL A 20 3.73 25.93 7.75
CA VAL A 20 3.02 26.27 6.52
C VAL A 20 3.71 25.52 5.40
N LEU A 21 2.93 24.81 4.58
CA LEU A 21 3.48 24.06 3.46
C LEU A 21 4.00 25.04 2.39
N ALA A 22 5.03 24.65 1.64
CA ALA A 22 5.58 25.50 0.58
C ALA A 22 4.56 25.86 -0.51
N GLY A 23 3.59 24.97 -0.79
CA GLY A 23 2.46 25.26 -1.69
C GLY A 23 1.34 26.10 -1.09
N ASP A 24 1.38 26.41 0.21
CA ASP A 24 0.39 27.25 0.89
C ASP A 24 0.80 28.72 0.92
N ALA A 25 -0.20 29.61 0.93
CA ALA A 25 0.04 31.02 1.12
C ALA A 25 0.57 31.29 2.55
N HIS A 26 1.72 31.95 2.64
CA HIS A 26 2.35 32.36 3.90
C HIS A 26 2.33 33.90 4.06
N PRO A 27 1.19 34.50 4.41
CA PRO A 27 1.15 35.95 4.61
C PRO A 27 1.90 36.35 5.90
N GLY A 28 2.82 37.31 5.76
CA GLY A 28 3.00 38.42 6.70
C GLY A 28 3.64 38.19 8.07
N VAL A 29 4.61 37.29 8.22
CA VAL A 29 5.45 37.22 9.45
C VAL A 29 6.97 37.30 9.19
N GLY A 30 7.37 37.61 7.96
CA GLY A 30 8.79 37.76 7.57
C GLY A 30 9.38 36.50 6.95
N LYS A 31 10.72 36.43 6.91
CA LYS A 31 11.47 35.27 6.40
C LYS A 31 11.27 34.06 7.33
N PRO A 32 11.03 32.84 6.82
CA PRO A 32 10.91 31.66 7.66
C PRO A 32 12.23 31.39 8.41
N SER A 33 12.14 31.19 9.72
CA SER A 33 13.32 30.83 10.53
C SER A 33 13.86 29.42 10.23
N LEU A 34 13.03 28.55 9.66
CA LEU A 34 13.38 27.18 9.31
C LEU A 34 12.65 26.78 8.03
N TYR A 35 13.40 26.24 7.08
CA TYR A 35 12.86 25.44 5.98
C TYR A 35 13.06 23.96 6.31
N ALA A 36 12.01 23.15 6.14
CA ALA A 36 12.08 21.72 6.34
C ALA A 36 11.50 21.00 5.11
N ALA A 37 12.30 20.12 4.50
CA ALA A 37 11.87 19.23 3.43
C ALA A 37 11.75 17.80 3.99
N GLY A 38 10.67 17.13 3.65
CA GLY A 38 10.41 15.75 4.02
C GLY A 38 9.90 14.95 2.82
N ASP A 39 10.04 13.62 2.91
CA ASP A 39 9.70 12.67 1.85
C ASP A 39 8.35 11.97 2.06
N GLY A 40 7.45 12.61 2.80
CA GLY A 40 6.16 12.05 3.17
C GLY A 40 5.13 12.07 2.02
N LEU A 41 5.03 13.18 1.27
CA LEU A 41 4.05 13.33 0.20
C LEU A 41 4.60 12.70 -1.07
N ARG A 42 4.53 11.38 -1.16
CA ARG A 42 5.05 10.64 -2.31
C ARG A 42 4.03 10.62 -3.43
N ARG A 43 4.49 10.77 -4.68
CA ARG A 43 3.69 10.55 -5.88
C ARG A 43 3.38 9.06 -6.02
N ALA A 44 2.14 8.67 -5.80
CA ALA A 44 1.72 7.27 -5.79
C ALA A 44 0.22 7.16 -6.08
N ASP A 45 -0.25 6.06 -6.64
CA ASP A 45 -1.68 5.83 -6.87
C ASP A 45 -2.38 5.33 -5.60
N THR A 46 -3.62 5.79 -5.37
CA THR A 46 -4.44 5.41 -4.22
C THR A 46 -5.74 4.74 -4.66
N ARG A 47 -6.00 3.52 -4.16
CA ARG A 47 -7.28 2.82 -4.31
C ARG A 47 -8.27 3.29 -3.24
N PHE A 48 -9.22 4.11 -3.65
CA PHE A 48 -10.27 4.60 -2.76
C PHE A 48 -11.25 3.49 -2.37
N GLY A 49 -11.78 3.56 -1.14
CA GLY A 49 -12.62 2.54 -0.53
C GLY A 49 -11.87 1.58 0.41
N LEU A 50 -10.54 1.63 0.38
CA LEU A 50 -9.65 0.95 1.32
C LEU A 50 -8.94 1.97 2.23
N VAL A 51 -8.60 1.56 3.45
CA VAL A 51 -7.86 2.39 4.43
C VAL A 51 -6.45 1.87 4.72
N ASN A 52 -6.15 0.63 4.35
CA ASN A 52 -4.85 -0.01 4.47
C ASN A 52 -4.50 -0.67 3.14
N THR A 53 -3.21 -0.80 2.84
CA THR A 53 -2.70 -1.51 1.64
C THR A 53 -3.34 -0.97 0.36
N ASN A 54 -3.49 0.36 0.30
CA ASN A 54 -4.27 1.07 -0.70
C ASN A 54 -3.44 2.11 -1.46
N THR A 55 -2.13 2.19 -1.22
CA THR A 55 -1.21 3.12 -1.89
C THR A 55 -0.10 2.33 -2.57
N SER A 56 0.17 2.63 -3.84
CA SER A 56 1.18 1.97 -4.66
C SER A 56 2.61 2.27 -4.19
N HIS A 57 3.60 1.70 -4.89
CA HIS A 57 4.98 2.19 -4.81
C HIS A 57 5.06 3.64 -5.30
N THR A 58 6.17 4.32 -4.99
CA THR A 58 6.36 5.71 -5.44
C THR A 58 6.69 5.73 -6.92
N TYR A 59 5.88 6.48 -7.66
CA TYR A 59 5.97 6.64 -9.09
C TYR A 59 7.05 7.66 -9.46
N THR A 60 7.68 7.48 -10.62
CA THR A 60 8.43 8.57 -11.24
C THR A 60 7.49 9.72 -11.65
N ALA A 61 8.07 10.86 -12.05
CA ALA A 61 7.28 12.04 -12.43
C ALA A 61 6.27 11.72 -13.56
N ASP A 62 6.68 10.96 -14.56
CA ASP A 62 5.86 10.64 -15.73
C ASP A 62 5.18 9.26 -15.67
N GLU A 63 5.46 8.46 -14.63
CA GLU A 63 4.89 7.12 -14.46
C GLU A 63 3.37 7.17 -14.28
N ARG A 64 2.72 6.21 -14.91
CA ARG A 64 1.27 6.03 -14.96
C ARG A 64 0.91 4.65 -14.44
N ASN A 65 -0.36 4.47 -14.09
CA ASN A 65 -0.87 3.16 -13.71
C ASN A 65 -0.60 2.14 -14.82
N ALA A 66 -0.22 0.93 -14.41
CA ALA A 66 0.14 -0.15 -15.31
C ALA A 66 -0.97 -0.39 -16.37
N PRO A 67 -0.61 -0.72 -17.63
CA PRO A 67 -1.56 -0.78 -18.74
C PRO A 67 -2.64 -1.86 -18.57
N GLU A 68 -2.37 -2.89 -17.77
CA GLU A 68 -3.30 -3.98 -17.46
C GLU A 68 -3.73 -3.94 -15.98
N ALA A 69 -3.58 -2.80 -15.31
CA ALA A 69 -4.11 -2.59 -13.97
C ALA A 69 -5.66 -2.66 -13.96
N GLU A 70 -6.23 -3.30 -12.94
CA GLU A 70 -7.69 -3.43 -12.80
C GLU A 70 -8.40 -2.08 -12.64
N GLN A 71 -7.71 -1.08 -12.07
CA GLN A 71 -8.24 0.25 -11.82
C GLN A 71 -7.45 1.30 -12.61
N ASP A 72 -8.17 2.05 -13.44
CA ASP A 72 -7.65 3.20 -14.20
C ASP A 72 -6.36 2.91 -15.00
N PRO A 73 -6.35 1.88 -15.87
CA PRO A 73 -5.16 1.51 -16.64
C PRO A 73 -4.64 2.67 -17.51
N GLY A 74 -3.34 2.96 -17.44
CA GLY A 74 -2.69 4.05 -18.16
C GLY A 74 -3.04 5.48 -17.67
N ALA A 75 -3.86 5.61 -16.63
CA ALA A 75 -4.18 6.91 -16.05
C ALA A 75 -3.04 7.46 -15.19
N GLN A 76 -3.10 8.76 -14.90
CA GLN A 76 -2.28 9.37 -13.85
C GLN A 76 -2.71 8.84 -12.47
N PRO A 77 -1.78 8.79 -11.49
CA PRO A 77 -2.11 8.31 -10.15
C PRO A 77 -3.21 9.17 -9.51
N ARG A 78 -4.13 8.52 -8.79
CA ARG A 78 -5.16 9.21 -8.03
C ARG A 78 -4.70 9.42 -6.59
N GLN A 79 -4.72 10.68 -6.14
CA GLN A 79 -4.23 11.06 -4.79
C GLN A 79 -5.15 12.08 -4.13
N ILE A 80 -5.10 12.12 -2.80
CA ILE A 80 -5.60 13.25 -2.01
C ILE A 80 -4.43 14.20 -1.81
N LEU A 81 -4.41 15.30 -2.56
CA LEU A 81 -3.34 16.29 -2.48
C LEU A 81 -3.81 17.54 -1.73
N PRO A 82 -2.97 18.11 -0.83
CA PRO A 82 -3.28 19.36 -0.16
C PRO A 82 -3.26 20.54 -1.13
N THR A 83 -2.35 20.53 -2.11
CA THR A 83 -2.18 21.54 -3.16
C THR A 83 -2.02 20.84 -4.50
N GLU A 84 -2.34 21.54 -5.59
CA GLU A 84 -2.01 21.08 -6.94
C GLU A 84 -0.49 21.25 -7.19
N GLY A 85 0.07 20.46 -8.10
CA GLY A 85 1.50 20.51 -8.48
C GLY A 85 2.28 19.26 -8.09
N GLU A 86 3.08 18.75 -9.01
CA GLU A 86 3.99 17.61 -8.76
C GLU A 86 5.28 18.05 -8.06
N GLU A 87 5.64 19.33 -8.17
CA GLU A 87 6.81 19.95 -7.54
C GLU A 87 6.78 19.93 -6.01
N HIS A 88 5.59 19.74 -5.41
CA HIS A 88 5.37 19.62 -3.97
C HIS A 88 5.46 18.17 -3.47
N GLN A 89 5.67 17.22 -4.38
CA GLN A 89 5.69 15.79 -4.08
C GLN A 89 7.10 15.22 -4.19
N THR A 90 7.34 14.17 -3.42
CA THR A 90 8.50 13.30 -3.59
C THR A 90 8.22 12.34 -4.74
N THR A 91 9.11 12.29 -5.73
CA THR A 91 8.98 11.39 -6.90
C THR A 91 10.09 10.36 -6.90
N ALA A 92 9.89 9.25 -7.61
CA ALA A 92 10.95 8.28 -7.82
C ALA A 92 11.88 8.69 -8.99
N VAL A 93 13.17 8.41 -8.83
CA VAL A 93 14.19 8.47 -9.89
C VAL A 93 14.91 7.13 -9.91
N LEU A 94 15.08 6.56 -11.10
CA LEU A 94 15.74 5.27 -11.27
C LEU A 94 17.22 5.47 -11.56
N ARG A 95 18.06 4.71 -10.85
CA ARG A 95 19.47 4.49 -11.21
C ARG A 95 19.59 3.11 -11.83
N GLY A 96 20.31 3.00 -12.95
CA GLY A 96 20.54 1.72 -13.65
C GLY A 96 19.51 1.37 -14.72
N ALA A 97 18.44 2.16 -14.89
CA ALA A 97 17.45 2.03 -15.95
C ALA A 97 16.91 3.40 -16.34
N GLU A 98 16.41 3.55 -17.57
CA GLU A 98 15.60 4.69 -17.98
C GLU A 98 14.17 4.56 -17.41
N SER A 99 13.57 3.38 -17.56
CA SER A 99 12.29 3.05 -16.94
C SER A 99 12.16 1.57 -16.68
N VAL A 100 11.32 1.20 -15.70
CA VAL A 100 10.88 -0.18 -15.50
C VAL A 100 9.37 -0.17 -15.43
N THR A 101 8.73 -0.97 -16.28
CA THR A 101 7.28 -1.07 -16.40
C THR A 101 6.83 -2.53 -16.33
N ALA A 102 5.58 -2.75 -15.98
CA ALA A 102 4.96 -4.08 -15.97
C ALA A 102 3.53 -3.99 -16.49
N SER A 103 2.96 -5.12 -16.92
CA SER A 103 1.54 -5.23 -17.28
C SER A 103 0.64 -4.84 -16.10
N SER A 104 0.92 -5.41 -14.94
CA SER A 104 0.22 -5.19 -13.68
C SER A 104 1.17 -5.42 -12.49
N VAL A 105 0.77 -5.02 -11.28
CA VAL A 105 1.64 -5.03 -10.10
C VAL A 105 0.89 -5.54 -8.86
N GLY A 106 1.47 -6.54 -8.20
CA GLY A 106 1.14 -7.02 -6.86
C GLY A 106 -0.20 -7.77 -6.77
N ASN A 107 -1.31 -7.04 -6.78
CA ASN A 107 -2.65 -7.60 -6.61
C ASN A 107 -3.73 -6.69 -7.25
N TRP A 108 -4.81 -7.29 -7.74
CA TRP A 108 -5.91 -6.57 -8.39
C TRP A 108 -6.75 -5.72 -7.42
N LEU A 109 -6.81 -6.09 -6.13
CA LEU A 109 -7.59 -5.41 -5.09
C LEU A 109 -6.71 -4.52 -4.18
N PHE A 110 -5.56 -5.02 -3.72
CA PHE A 110 -4.62 -4.29 -2.86
C PHE A 110 -3.44 -3.68 -3.63
N HIS A 111 -2.95 -2.52 -3.19
CA HIS A 111 -1.64 -2.04 -3.62
C HIS A 111 -0.57 -2.67 -2.73
N LEU A 112 0.24 -3.56 -3.33
CA LEU A 112 1.32 -4.29 -2.65
C LEU A 112 2.67 -3.76 -3.15
N PRO A 113 3.16 -2.62 -2.62
CA PRO A 113 4.34 -1.93 -3.13
C PRO A 113 5.65 -2.72 -2.95
N GLN A 114 5.67 -3.77 -2.12
CA GLN A 114 6.80 -4.70 -2.05
C GLN A 114 7.02 -5.49 -3.36
N TYR A 115 6.02 -5.52 -4.25
CA TYR A 115 6.10 -6.15 -5.56
C TYR A 115 6.43 -5.17 -6.69
N ASP A 116 7.06 -4.06 -6.36
CA ASP A 116 7.51 -3.05 -7.31
C ASP A 116 8.27 -3.68 -8.52
N PRO A 117 7.96 -3.30 -9.77
CA PRO A 117 8.64 -3.81 -10.96
C PRO A 117 10.17 -3.75 -10.93
N VAL A 118 10.77 -2.75 -10.26
CA VAL A 118 12.25 -2.65 -10.20
C VAL A 118 12.88 -3.80 -9.43
N ASN A 119 12.12 -4.42 -8.52
CA ASN A 119 12.61 -5.51 -7.66
C ASN A 119 12.90 -6.78 -8.47
N ALA A 120 12.50 -6.86 -9.74
CA ALA A 120 12.97 -7.91 -10.63
C ALA A 120 14.42 -7.70 -11.12
N PHE A 121 15.02 -6.52 -10.90
CA PHE A 121 16.31 -6.12 -11.44
C PHE A 121 17.23 -5.45 -10.40
N ASP A 122 16.87 -5.51 -9.11
CA ASP A 122 17.63 -4.88 -8.03
C ASP A 122 18.76 -5.79 -7.47
N GLY A 123 18.80 -7.06 -7.90
CA GLY A 123 19.77 -8.05 -7.46
C GLY A 123 19.59 -8.52 -6.02
N ASN A 124 18.42 -8.26 -5.40
CA ASN A 124 18.11 -8.69 -4.05
C ASN A 124 17.15 -9.91 -4.06
N PRO A 125 17.58 -11.09 -3.60
CA PRO A 125 16.71 -12.28 -3.59
C PRO A 125 15.52 -12.19 -2.61
N ASP A 126 15.52 -11.24 -1.68
CA ASP A 126 14.43 -11.02 -0.73
C ASP A 126 13.30 -10.13 -1.30
N THR A 127 13.49 -9.55 -2.47
CA THR A 127 12.52 -8.70 -3.16
C THR A 127 12.05 -9.40 -4.43
N ALA A 128 10.95 -8.94 -5.01
CA ALA A 128 10.47 -9.46 -6.27
C ALA A 128 9.49 -8.50 -6.93
N TRP A 129 9.31 -8.63 -8.23
CA TRP A 129 8.06 -8.23 -8.88
C TRP A 129 7.08 -9.41 -8.87
N ALA A 130 5.79 -9.09 -8.73
CA ALA A 130 4.70 -10.02 -8.99
C ALA A 130 3.58 -9.31 -9.76
N GLU A 131 2.90 -10.03 -10.64
CA GLU A 131 1.72 -9.54 -11.35
C GLU A 131 0.50 -9.38 -10.42
N GLY A 132 -0.46 -8.56 -10.85
CA GLY A 132 -1.66 -8.20 -10.11
C GLY A 132 -2.97 -8.53 -10.82
N SER A 133 -3.00 -9.54 -11.68
CA SER A 133 -4.17 -10.04 -12.41
C SER A 133 -5.17 -10.75 -11.49
N ALA A 134 -6.46 -10.49 -11.72
CA ALA A 134 -7.54 -11.22 -11.04
C ALA A 134 -7.77 -12.62 -11.65
N ALA A 135 -7.33 -12.84 -12.89
CA ALA A 135 -7.70 -14.01 -13.68
C ALA A 135 -6.55 -14.99 -13.90
N SER A 136 -5.49 -14.57 -14.59
CA SER A 136 -4.41 -15.47 -15.01
C SER A 136 -3.10 -14.71 -15.21
N PRO A 137 -1.95 -15.26 -14.79
CA PRO A 137 -0.64 -14.65 -15.04
C PRO A 137 -0.20 -14.77 -16.51
N LYS A 138 -0.93 -15.52 -17.34
CA LYS A 138 -0.56 -15.73 -18.74
C LYS A 138 -0.68 -14.41 -19.51
N GLY A 139 0.43 -13.98 -20.10
CA GLY A 139 0.53 -12.73 -20.84
C GLY A 139 1.09 -11.59 -20.00
N GLU A 140 1.12 -11.72 -18.68
CA GLU A 140 1.71 -10.73 -17.79
C GLU A 140 3.22 -10.61 -18.05
N TRP A 141 3.75 -9.40 -17.92
CA TRP A 141 5.13 -9.09 -18.28
C TRP A 141 5.74 -8.00 -17.40
N VAL A 142 7.07 -8.04 -17.30
CA VAL A 142 7.89 -6.97 -16.74
C VAL A 142 8.95 -6.58 -17.78
N ARG A 143 9.21 -5.27 -17.90
CA ARG A 143 10.09 -4.68 -18.91
C ARG A 143 11.02 -3.66 -18.27
N ILE A 144 12.28 -3.70 -18.67
CA ILE A 144 13.28 -2.68 -18.41
C ILE A 144 13.64 -1.98 -19.72
N ASP A 145 13.63 -0.66 -19.70
CA ASP A 145 14.20 0.19 -20.75
C ASP A 145 15.52 0.76 -20.22
N PHE A 146 16.60 0.53 -20.96
CA PHE A 146 17.95 0.88 -20.55
C PHE A 146 18.26 2.35 -20.90
N SER A 147 19.05 3.04 -20.06
CA SER A 147 19.48 4.43 -20.35
C SER A 147 20.41 4.56 -21.58
N GLY A 148 20.83 3.44 -22.15
CA GLY A 148 21.64 3.34 -23.36
C GLY A 148 21.68 1.90 -23.84
N THR A 149 22.43 1.62 -24.91
CA THR A 149 22.55 0.25 -25.44
C THR A 149 23.20 -0.70 -24.42
N GLN A 150 22.50 -1.79 -24.11
CA GLN A 150 22.99 -2.87 -23.25
C GLN A 150 23.30 -4.11 -24.09
N GLU A 151 24.45 -4.73 -23.88
CA GLU A 151 24.77 -6.02 -24.50
C GLU A 151 24.07 -7.15 -23.75
N ILE A 152 23.24 -7.92 -24.46
CA ILE A 152 22.49 -9.05 -23.91
C ILE A 152 23.19 -10.36 -24.32
N PRO A 153 23.59 -11.21 -23.36
CA PRO A 153 24.14 -12.53 -23.66
C PRO A 153 23.08 -13.48 -24.23
N ALA A 154 23.51 -14.59 -24.85
CA ALA A 154 22.59 -15.62 -25.35
C ALA A 154 21.76 -16.32 -24.25
N SER A 155 22.18 -16.21 -22.98
CA SER A 155 21.43 -16.70 -21.82
C SER A 155 21.52 -15.76 -20.62
N LEU A 156 20.44 -15.73 -19.82
CA LEU A 156 20.28 -14.93 -18.61
C LEU A 156 19.95 -15.83 -17.42
N GLN A 157 20.31 -15.39 -16.22
CA GLN A 157 19.84 -16.04 -15.00
C GLN A 157 18.53 -15.40 -14.54
N LEU A 158 17.55 -16.22 -14.19
CA LEU A 158 16.23 -15.80 -13.80
C LEU A 158 15.76 -16.66 -12.62
N THR A 159 15.17 -16.01 -11.61
CA THR A 159 14.63 -16.66 -10.42
C THR A 159 13.12 -16.38 -10.33
N PRO A 160 12.26 -17.37 -10.63
CA PRO A 160 10.81 -17.19 -10.52
C PRO A 160 10.35 -17.22 -9.06
N LEU A 161 9.22 -16.58 -8.76
CA LEU A 161 8.58 -16.74 -7.45
C LEU A 161 8.01 -18.18 -7.31
N PRO A 162 8.22 -18.85 -6.16
CA PRO A 162 7.75 -20.21 -5.95
C PRO A 162 6.23 -20.27 -5.79
N GLY A 163 5.60 -21.30 -6.36
CA GLY A 163 4.14 -21.46 -6.30
C GLY A 163 3.60 -21.80 -4.91
N ASN A 164 4.31 -22.65 -4.15
CA ASN A 164 3.96 -23.07 -2.79
C ASN A 164 2.48 -23.50 -2.59
N GLY A 165 1.80 -23.92 -3.65
CA GLY A 165 0.39 -24.35 -3.66
C GLY A 165 -0.66 -23.22 -3.64
N VAL A 166 -0.29 -22.00 -3.28
CA VAL A 166 -1.22 -20.84 -3.20
C VAL A 166 -1.00 -19.87 -4.37
N ARG A 167 0.26 -19.61 -4.72
CA ARG A 167 0.66 -18.67 -5.76
C ARG A 167 0.67 -19.33 -7.14
N ALA A 168 0.21 -18.59 -8.15
CA ALA A 168 0.45 -18.99 -9.52
C ALA A 168 1.95 -18.92 -9.83
N ALA A 169 2.49 -19.95 -10.48
CA ALA A 169 3.92 -20.02 -10.76
C ALA A 169 4.17 -20.17 -12.25
N ALA A 170 5.08 -19.34 -12.77
CA ALA A 170 5.46 -19.39 -14.18
C ALA A 170 6.17 -20.72 -14.50
N THR A 171 5.82 -21.32 -15.63
CA THR A 171 6.39 -22.58 -16.13
C THR A 171 7.00 -22.45 -17.52
N GLU A 172 6.72 -21.34 -18.21
CA GLU A 172 7.35 -20.97 -19.47
C GLU A 172 7.36 -19.45 -19.61
N VAL A 173 8.50 -18.90 -20.02
CA VAL A 173 8.70 -17.46 -20.19
C VAL A 173 9.23 -17.14 -21.58
N ARG A 174 8.97 -15.91 -22.04
CA ARG A 174 9.55 -15.30 -23.23
C ARG A 174 10.44 -14.15 -22.83
N VAL A 175 11.70 -14.17 -23.24
CA VAL A 175 12.61 -13.02 -23.19
C VAL A 175 12.60 -12.36 -24.57
N GLU A 176 12.26 -11.07 -24.61
CA GLU A 176 12.15 -10.29 -25.84
C GLU A 176 13.00 -9.01 -25.74
N THR A 177 13.65 -8.65 -26.85
CA THR A 177 14.41 -7.42 -27.06
C THR A 177 14.12 -6.87 -28.46
N ASP A 178 14.74 -5.75 -28.83
CA ASP A 178 14.76 -5.25 -30.20
C ASP A 178 15.40 -6.21 -31.23
N GLN A 179 16.15 -7.22 -30.78
CA GLN A 179 16.76 -8.25 -31.64
C GLN A 179 15.86 -9.50 -31.85
N GLY A 180 14.69 -9.56 -31.21
CA GLY A 180 13.73 -10.67 -31.34
C GLY A 180 13.34 -11.26 -30.00
N HIS A 181 12.97 -12.55 -29.97
CA HIS A 181 12.56 -13.22 -28.73
C HIS A 181 13.07 -14.67 -28.64
N LYS A 182 13.12 -15.19 -27.42
CA LYS A 182 13.38 -16.58 -27.08
C LYS A 182 12.42 -17.05 -26.00
N ASP A 183 11.91 -18.26 -26.16
CA ASP A 183 11.03 -18.90 -25.19
C ASP A 183 11.82 -19.97 -24.43
N SER A 184 11.58 -20.09 -23.13
CA SER A 184 12.25 -21.07 -22.27
C SER A 184 11.30 -21.66 -21.24
N PRO A 185 11.26 -23.00 -21.07
CA PRO A 185 10.56 -23.61 -19.94
C PRO A 185 11.33 -23.34 -18.64
N ILE A 186 10.62 -23.18 -17.53
CA ILE A 186 11.19 -22.96 -16.20
C ILE A 186 10.47 -23.81 -15.15
N ARG A 187 11.16 -24.10 -14.04
CA ARG A 187 10.62 -24.79 -12.88
C ARG A 187 9.93 -23.79 -11.93
N PRO A 188 8.75 -24.13 -11.39
CA PRO A 188 7.98 -23.25 -10.49
C PRO A 188 8.43 -23.31 -9.02
N ASP A 189 9.66 -23.73 -8.76
CA ASP A 189 10.18 -24.10 -7.43
C ASP A 189 10.97 -22.99 -6.72
N GLY A 190 11.10 -21.82 -7.36
CA GLY A 190 11.90 -20.71 -6.81
C GLY A 190 13.40 -20.84 -7.03
N SER A 191 13.87 -21.85 -7.77
CA SER A 191 15.30 -22.01 -8.05
C SER A 191 15.78 -21.07 -9.16
N LEU A 192 17.01 -20.57 -8.99
CA LEU A 192 17.77 -19.85 -10.01
C LEU A 192 17.95 -20.75 -11.24
N GLN A 193 17.62 -20.22 -12.42
CA GLN A 193 17.56 -20.97 -13.66
C GLN A 193 18.10 -20.15 -14.83
N GLU A 194 18.72 -20.84 -15.78
CA GLU A 194 19.23 -20.23 -17.01
C GLU A 194 18.14 -20.26 -18.09
N VAL A 195 17.86 -19.11 -18.71
CA VAL A 195 16.89 -18.93 -19.79
C VAL A 195 17.56 -18.35 -21.03
N ALA A 196 17.09 -18.72 -22.21
CA ALA A 196 17.64 -18.20 -23.46
C ALA A 196 17.18 -16.75 -23.68
N ALA A 197 18.08 -15.91 -24.21
CA ALA A 197 17.80 -14.52 -24.58
C ALA A 197 18.30 -14.23 -26.01
N PRO A 198 17.72 -13.25 -26.71
CA PRO A 198 18.26 -12.77 -27.99
C PRO A 198 19.61 -12.09 -27.76
N GLU A 199 20.69 -12.70 -28.26
CA GLU A 199 22.06 -12.18 -28.12
C GLU A 199 22.27 -10.90 -28.94
N GLY A 200 22.91 -9.89 -28.33
CA GLY A 200 23.36 -8.67 -29.01
C GLY A 200 22.93 -7.38 -28.30
N PRO A 201 23.16 -6.22 -28.94
CA PRO A 201 22.81 -4.92 -28.38
C PRO A 201 21.29 -4.75 -28.31
N ALA A 202 20.81 -4.30 -27.16
CA ALA A 202 19.40 -4.02 -26.91
C ALA A 202 19.18 -2.65 -26.25
N GLN A 203 18.05 -2.02 -26.56
CA GLN A 203 17.57 -0.81 -25.87
C GLN A 203 16.61 -1.13 -24.72
N TRP A 204 16.00 -2.31 -24.76
CA TRP A 204 15.07 -2.77 -23.74
C TRP A 204 15.04 -4.30 -23.67
N LEU A 205 14.59 -4.82 -22.54
CA LEU A 205 14.34 -6.24 -22.33
C LEU A 205 12.99 -6.42 -21.65
N LYS A 206 12.18 -7.36 -22.16
CA LYS A 206 10.89 -7.73 -21.59
C LYS A 206 10.83 -9.23 -21.33
N VAL A 207 10.35 -9.60 -20.14
CA VAL A 207 10.07 -10.99 -19.78
C VAL A 207 8.56 -11.17 -19.66
N THR A 208 7.99 -12.06 -20.45
CA THR A 208 6.55 -12.36 -20.47
C THR A 208 6.29 -13.79 -20.00
N ILE A 209 5.28 -13.98 -19.14
CA ILE A 209 4.85 -15.31 -18.69
C ILE A 209 3.94 -15.94 -19.76
N LEU A 210 4.40 -17.00 -20.41
CA LEU A 210 3.65 -17.69 -21.48
C LEU A 210 2.73 -18.80 -20.95
N LYS A 211 3.21 -19.52 -19.94
CA LYS A 211 2.47 -20.57 -19.23
C LYS A 211 2.75 -20.50 -17.75
N SER A 212 1.77 -20.94 -16.97
CA SER A 212 1.86 -21.02 -15.52
C SER A 212 1.16 -22.27 -15.02
N GLN A 213 1.67 -22.84 -13.94
CA GLN A 213 0.85 -23.65 -13.05
C GLN A 213 -0.07 -22.69 -12.30
N GLN A 214 -1.38 -22.80 -12.54
CA GLN A 214 -2.35 -21.98 -11.81
C GLN A 214 -2.34 -22.38 -10.33
N GLY A 215 -2.09 -21.38 -9.47
CA GLY A 215 -2.46 -21.41 -8.06
C GLY A 215 -3.93 -21.04 -7.91
N ARG A 216 -4.33 -20.48 -6.76
CA ARG A 216 -5.67 -19.87 -6.64
C ARG A 216 -5.64 -18.46 -7.27
N PRO A 217 -6.41 -18.18 -8.34
CA PRO A 217 -6.40 -16.88 -9.00
C PRO A 217 -6.71 -15.71 -8.06
N GLY A 218 -6.11 -14.54 -8.33
CA GLY A 218 -6.48 -13.26 -7.69
C GLY A 218 -5.93 -12.99 -6.29
N LEU A 219 -5.12 -13.87 -5.70
CA LEU A 219 -4.56 -13.67 -4.35
C LEU A 219 -3.10 -13.24 -4.38
N THR A 220 -2.26 -14.05 -5.01
CA THR A 220 -0.82 -13.82 -5.13
C THR A 220 -0.40 -14.15 -6.55
N GLY A 221 0.13 -13.15 -7.26
CA GLY A 221 0.50 -13.32 -8.66
C GLY A 221 1.82 -14.06 -8.87
N ALA A 222 2.02 -14.53 -10.10
CA ALA A 222 3.32 -15.02 -10.55
C ALA A 222 4.34 -13.88 -10.68
N GLY A 223 5.62 -14.18 -10.76
CA GLY A 223 6.63 -13.13 -10.86
C GLY A 223 8.05 -13.63 -10.75
N PHE A 224 8.98 -12.70 -10.54
CA PHE A 224 10.41 -12.95 -10.53
C PHE A 224 11.06 -12.19 -9.38
N SER A 225 11.86 -12.88 -8.58
CA SER A 225 12.72 -12.23 -7.58
C SER A 225 13.99 -11.67 -8.18
N ASP A 226 14.44 -12.19 -9.32
CA ASP A 226 15.61 -11.67 -10.01
C ASP A 226 15.60 -12.04 -11.50
N ILE A 227 16.03 -11.09 -12.33
CA ILE A 227 16.33 -11.23 -13.75
C ILE A 227 17.72 -10.61 -13.96
N ALA A 228 18.76 -11.42 -13.82
CA ALA A 228 20.13 -10.96 -13.82
C ALA A 228 20.60 -10.57 -15.23
N ILE A 229 20.76 -9.27 -15.46
CA ILE A 229 21.32 -8.70 -16.70
C ILE A 229 22.73 -8.18 -16.39
N PRO A 230 23.78 -8.65 -17.10
CA PRO A 230 25.16 -8.25 -16.80
C PRO A 230 25.38 -6.74 -16.81
N GLY A 231 25.88 -6.19 -15.70
CA GLY A 231 26.18 -4.76 -15.56
C GLY A 231 24.98 -3.86 -15.28
N VAL A 232 23.79 -4.44 -15.12
CA VAL A 232 22.55 -3.70 -14.81
C VAL A 232 22.10 -4.07 -13.40
N GLN A 233 21.92 -3.04 -12.57
CA GLN A 233 21.28 -3.16 -11.28
C GLN A 233 20.44 -1.91 -11.06
N VAL A 234 19.14 -2.10 -10.84
CA VAL A 234 18.20 -0.99 -10.74
C VAL A 234 18.01 -0.62 -9.28
N THR A 235 18.07 0.68 -8.99
CA THR A 235 17.72 1.23 -7.67
C THR A 235 16.67 2.31 -7.87
N ARG A 236 15.55 2.21 -7.14
CA ARG A 236 14.61 3.33 -7.00
C ARG A 236 15.05 4.23 -5.88
N MET A 237 15.39 5.46 -6.22
CA MET A 237 15.71 6.53 -5.29
C MET A 237 14.52 7.48 -5.22
N LEU A 238 14.26 8.06 -4.04
CA LEU A 238 13.21 9.09 -3.93
C LEU A 238 13.84 10.48 -3.93
N GLU A 239 13.44 11.31 -4.88
CA GLU A 239 13.81 12.72 -5.00
C GLU A 239 12.85 13.56 -4.15
N LEU A 240 13.40 14.27 -3.16
CA LEU A 240 12.64 15.21 -2.36
C LEU A 240 12.17 16.41 -3.21
N PRO A 241 11.03 17.04 -2.85
CA PRO A 241 10.60 18.26 -3.51
C PRO A 241 11.67 19.36 -3.34
N ALA A 242 11.93 20.08 -4.44
CA ALA A 242 12.88 21.20 -4.51
C ALA A 242 12.16 22.57 -4.51
N ASP A 243 11.05 22.67 -3.78
CA ASP A 243 10.17 23.83 -3.71
C ASP A 243 10.52 24.79 -2.55
N ALA A 244 11.80 24.82 -2.16
CA ALA A 244 12.30 25.69 -1.10
C ALA A 244 11.98 27.17 -1.38
N PRO A 245 11.60 27.96 -0.36
CA PRO A 245 11.35 29.38 -0.53
C PRO A 245 12.57 30.10 -1.13
N ARG A 246 12.35 30.92 -2.18
CA ARG A 246 13.43 31.66 -2.88
C ARG A 246 14.22 32.61 -1.98
N GLU A 247 13.58 33.12 -0.93
CA GLU A 247 14.20 34.03 0.06
C GLU A 247 15.11 33.28 1.05
N GLY A 248 15.11 31.94 1.02
CA GLY A 248 15.83 31.07 1.94
C GLY A 248 15.25 31.05 3.35
N ALA A 249 15.88 30.29 4.24
CA ALA A 249 15.59 30.26 5.67
C ALA A 249 16.88 30.49 6.48
N ASP A 250 16.78 30.68 7.79
CA ASP A 250 17.96 30.80 8.67
C ASP A 250 18.55 29.44 9.02
N ALA A 251 17.71 28.41 9.05
CA ALA A 251 18.07 27.01 9.18
C ALA A 251 17.37 26.17 8.12
N THR A 252 17.97 25.04 7.77
CA THR A 252 17.39 24.05 6.84
C THR A 252 17.46 22.66 7.44
N VAL A 253 16.39 21.87 7.28
CA VAL A 253 16.35 20.45 7.65
C VAL A 253 15.84 19.62 6.46
N TYR A 254 16.56 18.56 6.13
CA TYR A 254 16.07 17.49 5.26
C TYR A 254 15.78 16.27 6.13
N ALA A 255 14.54 15.80 6.13
CA ALA A 255 14.12 14.60 6.85
C ALA A 255 13.80 13.49 5.85
N LEU A 256 14.56 12.41 5.96
CA LEU A 256 14.52 11.26 5.06
C LEU A 256 14.00 10.07 5.85
N LYS A 257 12.93 9.42 5.38
CA LYS A 257 12.30 8.32 6.10
C LYS A 257 11.86 7.22 5.16
N ARG A 258 12.13 5.98 5.56
CA ARG A 258 11.51 4.78 4.99
C ARG A 258 10.60 4.10 5.99
N GLY A 259 9.58 3.41 5.47
CA GLY A 259 8.90 2.40 6.26
C GLY A 259 9.85 1.25 6.57
N SER A 260 9.68 0.63 7.75
CA SER A 260 10.29 -0.67 8.03
C SER A 260 9.23 -1.57 8.64
N ASP A 261 9.26 -2.85 8.25
CA ASP A 261 8.48 -3.88 8.91
C ASP A 261 9.41 -4.98 9.43
N PRO A 262 10.18 -4.68 10.49
CA PRO A 262 11.05 -5.69 11.08
C PRO A 262 10.24 -6.87 11.62
N GLY A 263 8.92 -6.77 11.80
CA GLY A 263 8.05 -7.85 12.28
C GLY A 263 7.51 -8.78 11.20
N GLY A 264 7.53 -8.38 9.92
CA GLY A 264 6.93 -9.16 8.81
C GLY A 264 5.39 -9.24 8.83
N LEU A 265 4.74 -8.45 9.69
CA LEU A 265 3.27 -8.43 9.84
C LEU A 265 2.59 -7.33 9.01
N SER A 266 3.38 -6.38 8.50
CA SER A 266 2.92 -5.30 7.64
C SER A 266 3.28 -5.61 6.19
N ALA A 267 2.29 -5.59 5.30
CA ALA A 267 2.50 -5.80 3.87
C ALA A 267 3.24 -4.63 3.16
N VAL A 268 3.90 -3.72 3.89
CA VAL A 268 4.17 -2.33 3.45
C VAL A 268 5.65 -1.93 3.44
N ALA A 269 6.61 -2.85 3.55
CA ALA A 269 7.98 -2.49 3.24
C ALA A 269 8.14 -2.34 1.71
N ALA A 270 7.73 -1.18 1.19
CA ALA A 270 7.83 -0.75 -0.21
C ALA A 270 9.28 -0.47 -0.65
N GLU A 271 10.21 -0.47 0.30
CA GLU A 271 11.57 0.03 0.11
C GLU A 271 12.58 -0.94 0.71
N THR A 272 13.49 -1.40 -0.14
CA THR A 272 14.74 -2.06 0.22
C THR A 272 15.78 -0.99 0.46
N GLY A 273 16.36 -0.95 1.65
CA GLY A 273 17.23 0.16 2.03
C GLY A 273 16.54 1.52 2.08
N LEU A 274 17.30 2.55 2.45
CA LEU A 274 16.93 3.96 2.32
C LEU A 274 17.73 4.53 1.15
N HIS A 275 17.05 5.00 0.10
CA HIS A 275 17.69 5.61 -1.06
C HIS A 275 17.02 6.94 -1.38
N ARG A 276 17.72 8.04 -1.15
CA ARG A 276 17.18 9.40 -1.30
C ARG A 276 18.11 10.29 -2.09
N GLN A 277 17.51 11.24 -2.76
CA GLN A 277 18.19 12.32 -3.44
C GLN A 277 17.49 13.64 -3.08
N PHE A 278 18.28 14.69 -2.85
CA PHE A 278 17.76 16.01 -2.52
C PHE A 278 18.75 17.09 -2.97
N THR A 279 18.25 18.30 -3.16
CA THR A 279 19.05 19.44 -3.61
C THR A 279 19.20 20.49 -2.50
N THR A 280 20.46 20.87 -2.23
CA THR A 280 20.79 21.93 -1.27
C THR A 280 20.91 23.29 -1.97
N GLY A 281 20.26 24.30 -1.41
CA GLY A 281 20.30 25.67 -1.95
C GLY A 281 21.58 26.45 -1.61
N GLN A 282 22.31 26.02 -0.58
CA GLN A 282 23.56 26.63 -0.12
C GLN A 282 24.59 25.56 0.21
N ALA A 283 25.86 25.88 0.00
CA ALA A 283 26.96 25.03 0.43
C ALA A 283 27.26 25.28 1.92
N GLY A 284 27.68 24.24 2.63
CA GLY A 284 28.17 24.34 4.01
C GLY A 284 28.05 23.05 4.80
N GLU A 285 28.28 23.17 6.11
CA GLU A 285 28.21 22.05 7.05
C GLU A 285 26.75 21.69 7.41
N TYR A 286 26.46 20.39 7.31
CA TYR A 286 25.21 19.80 7.77
C TYR A 286 25.48 18.80 8.88
N THR A 287 24.74 18.91 9.98
CA THR A 287 24.74 17.92 11.07
C THR A 287 23.81 16.79 10.72
N VAL A 288 24.32 15.56 10.78
CA VAL A 288 23.59 14.33 10.48
C VAL A 288 23.20 13.63 11.77
N ALA A 289 21.91 13.34 11.91
CA ALA A 289 21.39 12.43 12.93
C ALA A 289 20.53 11.35 12.26
N ALA A 290 20.71 10.10 12.68
CA ALA A 290 20.00 8.97 12.10
C ALA A 290 19.43 8.07 13.20
N SER A 291 18.44 7.25 12.84
CA SER A 291 18.01 6.13 13.67
C SER A 291 17.90 4.86 12.84
N ALA A 292 18.15 3.74 13.49
CA ALA A 292 18.04 2.42 12.90
C ALA A 292 17.14 1.52 13.74
N VAL A 293 16.54 0.51 13.10
CA VAL A 293 15.77 -0.53 13.79
C VAL A 293 16.52 -1.87 13.71
N PRO A 294 16.42 -2.72 14.74
CA PRO A 294 16.97 -4.07 14.70
C PRO A 294 16.36 -4.94 13.60
N VAL A 295 17.23 -5.57 12.80
CA VAL A 295 16.84 -6.50 11.74
C VAL A 295 16.89 -7.93 12.30
N PRO A 296 15.81 -8.72 12.16
CA PRO A 296 15.78 -10.07 12.72
C PRO A 296 16.72 -11.00 11.94
N GLY A 297 17.54 -11.76 12.68
CA GLY A 297 18.40 -12.80 12.11
C GLY A 297 19.72 -12.93 12.85
N ASP A 298 20.58 -13.81 12.33
CA ASP A 298 21.85 -14.21 12.95
C ASP A 298 22.76 -13.03 13.30
N ALA A 299 22.76 -11.97 12.48
CA ALA A 299 23.56 -10.78 12.73
C ALA A 299 23.16 -10.07 14.04
N LEU A 300 21.84 -9.94 14.28
CA LEU A 300 21.31 -9.33 15.51
C LEU A 300 21.52 -10.23 16.72
N ASP A 301 21.31 -11.54 16.57
CA ASP A 301 21.55 -12.51 17.65
C ASP A 301 23.03 -12.50 18.07
N LYS A 302 23.95 -12.43 17.11
CA LYS A 302 25.39 -12.32 17.37
C LYS A 302 25.75 -11.01 18.06
N LEU A 303 25.19 -9.89 17.61
CA LEU A 303 25.37 -8.59 18.26
C LEU A 303 24.91 -8.64 19.72
N LEU A 304 23.72 -9.16 19.96
CA LEU A 304 23.17 -9.31 21.30
C LEU A 304 24.05 -10.22 22.18
N PHE A 305 24.58 -11.31 21.64
CA PHE A 305 25.52 -12.17 22.35
C PHE A 305 26.80 -11.42 22.74
N GLU A 306 27.39 -10.64 21.83
CA GLU A 306 28.59 -9.83 22.10
C GLU A 306 28.35 -8.77 23.20
N LEU A 307 27.18 -8.12 23.18
CA LEU A 307 26.82 -7.08 24.16
C LEU A 307 26.43 -7.62 25.54
N THR A 308 25.90 -8.84 25.59
CA THR A 308 25.34 -9.42 26.83
C THR A 308 26.28 -10.45 27.47
N GLY A 309 27.18 -11.05 26.70
CA GLY A 309 28.50 -11.48 27.15
C GLY A 309 28.56 -12.53 28.26
N LYS A 310 27.82 -13.63 28.15
CA LYS A 310 28.02 -14.78 29.05
C LYS A 310 28.69 -15.93 28.31
N ARG A 311 30.02 -16.04 28.51
CA ARG A 311 30.78 -17.24 28.15
C ARG A 311 30.32 -18.36 29.08
N ASN A 312 30.09 -19.54 28.52
CA ASN A 312 29.54 -20.74 29.16
C ASN A 312 28.00 -20.85 29.18
N GLN A 313 27.38 -20.80 28.01
CA GLN A 313 25.93 -20.96 27.86
C GLN A 313 25.58 -21.89 26.68
N ILE A 314 24.33 -22.31 26.61
CA ILE A 314 23.76 -22.95 25.42
C ILE A 314 23.63 -21.88 24.34
N LEU A 315 24.35 -22.06 23.24
CA LEU A 315 24.12 -21.31 22.01
C LEU A 315 23.10 -22.08 21.18
N VAL A 316 22.02 -21.41 20.79
CA VAL A 316 20.99 -21.97 19.93
C VAL A 316 20.79 -21.08 18.70
N THR A 317 20.77 -21.71 17.53
CA THR A 317 20.43 -21.07 16.24
C THR A 317 19.37 -21.91 15.53
N ALA A 318 18.62 -21.32 14.60
CA ALA A 318 17.63 -22.03 13.80
C ALA A 318 17.96 -21.93 12.30
N ASP A 319 17.68 -22.98 11.55
CA ASP A 319 17.84 -22.97 10.09
C ASP A 319 16.86 -22.02 9.40
N SER A 320 15.65 -21.85 9.96
CA SER A 320 14.76 -20.74 9.60
C SER A 320 13.80 -20.34 10.73
N THR A 321 13.42 -19.07 10.69
CA THR A 321 12.53 -18.42 11.66
C THR A 321 11.40 -17.73 10.91
N ALA A 322 10.17 -17.83 11.41
CA ALA A 322 9.03 -17.15 10.81
C ALA A 322 9.13 -15.63 10.96
N ARG A 323 8.88 -14.90 9.87
CA ARG A 323 8.74 -13.44 9.86
C ARG A 323 7.30 -13.04 10.27
N LEU A 324 6.87 -13.45 11.46
CA LEU A 324 5.51 -13.25 11.98
C LEU A 324 5.48 -12.56 13.34
N GLY A 325 6.39 -11.61 13.57
CA GLY A 325 6.47 -10.85 14.81
C GLY A 325 7.85 -10.28 15.11
N THR A 326 7.89 -9.41 16.12
CA THR A 326 9.07 -8.64 16.52
C THR A 326 10.00 -9.35 17.51
N ASN A 327 9.67 -10.55 18.00
CA ASN A 327 10.54 -11.26 18.96
C ASN A 327 10.40 -12.79 18.86
N LEU A 328 10.62 -13.35 17.66
CA LEU A 328 10.47 -14.79 17.39
C LEU A 328 11.81 -15.52 17.16
N THR A 329 12.89 -15.14 17.86
CA THR A 329 14.24 -15.68 17.62
C THR A 329 14.50 -16.99 18.35
N ALA A 330 15.34 -17.85 17.76
CA ALA A 330 15.83 -19.09 18.38
C ALA A 330 16.49 -18.85 19.75
N ARG A 331 17.11 -17.67 19.95
CA ARG A 331 17.75 -17.30 21.22
C ARG A 331 16.81 -17.42 22.42
N ASN A 332 15.53 -17.15 22.21
CA ASN A 332 14.50 -17.19 23.24
C ASN A 332 14.33 -18.59 23.85
N LEU A 333 14.76 -19.64 23.16
CA LEU A 333 14.53 -21.03 23.59
C LEU A 333 15.32 -21.45 24.84
N THR A 334 16.24 -20.64 25.33
CA THR A 334 17.08 -21.02 26.49
C THR A 334 17.13 -19.93 27.55
N ASP A 335 16.23 -18.94 27.47
CA ASP A 335 16.28 -17.72 28.27
C ASP A 335 15.47 -17.76 29.57
N GLY A 336 14.61 -18.77 29.71
CA GLY A 336 13.73 -18.96 30.84
C GLY A 336 12.56 -18.02 30.96
N ASP A 337 12.21 -17.33 29.88
CA ASP A 337 11.04 -16.49 29.77
C ASP A 337 10.01 -17.11 28.83
N LEU A 338 8.98 -17.74 29.40
CA LEU A 338 7.88 -18.35 28.67
C LEU A 338 6.97 -17.34 27.95
N THR A 339 7.21 -16.03 28.09
CA THR A 339 6.52 -14.99 27.31
C THR A 339 7.20 -14.70 25.98
N THR A 340 8.41 -15.22 25.78
CA THR A 340 9.12 -15.17 24.51
C THR A 340 8.97 -16.49 23.75
N ALA A 341 9.28 -16.49 22.46
CA ALA A 341 9.17 -17.67 21.63
C ALA A 341 10.12 -17.65 20.45
N TRP A 342 10.32 -18.82 19.85
CA TRP A 342 10.74 -19.02 18.48
C TRP A 342 9.60 -19.69 17.72
N ILE A 343 9.34 -19.24 16.49
CA ILE A 343 8.44 -19.92 15.56
C ILE A 343 9.26 -20.27 14.33
N ALA A 344 9.23 -21.54 13.93
CA ALA A 344 9.97 -22.02 12.79
C ALA A 344 9.47 -21.40 11.49
N GLY A 345 10.39 -21.15 10.56
CA GLY A 345 10.04 -20.94 9.16
C GLY A 345 9.73 -22.27 8.47
N ASP A 346 10.12 -22.37 7.21
CA ASP A 346 10.00 -23.57 6.36
C ASP A 346 10.90 -24.75 6.76
N ARG A 347 11.94 -24.52 7.58
CA ARG A 347 12.98 -25.47 7.97
C ARG A 347 13.08 -25.50 9.51
N PRO A 348 12.28 -26.35 10.18
CA PRO A 348 12.22 -26.40 11.64
C PRO A 348 13.39 -27.22 12.23
N VAL A 349 14.61 -26.70 12.07
CA VAL A 349 15.84 -27.31 12.61
C VAL A 349 16.49 -26.32 13.58
N LEU A 350 16.77 -26.80 14.79
CA LEU A 350 17.53 -26.07 15.81
C LEU A 350 18.93 -26.67 15.93
N ARG A 351 19.95 -25.82 16.05
CA ARG A 351 21.33 -26.24 16.30
C ARG A 351 21.76 -25.70 17.65
N LEU A 352 22.12 -26.60 18.55
CA LEU A 352 22.51 -26.29 19.92
C LEU A 352 23.98 -26.65 20.13
N SER A 353 24.70 -25.82 20.87
CA SER A 353 26.06 -26.13 21.35
C SER A 353 26.27 -25.57 22.75
N TRP A 354 27.11 -26.24 23.54
CA TRP A 354 27.39 -25.87 24.93
C TRP A 354 28.85 -26.22 25.31
N PRO A 355 29.37 -25.73 26.45
CA PRO A 355 30.82 -25.69 26.70
C PRO A 355 31.48 -27.04 26.95
N GLU A 356 30.75 -28.01 27.50
CA GLU A 356 31.33 -29.29 27.94
C GLU A 356 30.46 -30.48 27.55
N ALA A 357 31.10 -31.57 27.12
CA ALA A 357 30.40 -32.78 26.73
C ALA A 357 29.60 -33.35 27.91
N THR A 358 28.28 -33.31 27.78
CA THR A 358 27.32 -33.66 28.83
C THR A 358 26.40 -34.77 28.32
N GLU A 359 26.01 -35.68 29.19
CA GLU A 359 25.07 -36.76 28.87
C GLU A 359 23.64 -36.22 28.86
N VAL A 360 23.01 -36.21 27.68
CA VAL A 360 21.66 -35.69 27.47
C VAL A 360 20.75 -36.84 27.02
N GLY A 361 19.68 -37.12 27.77
CA GLY A 361 18.66 -38.11 27.42
C GLY A 361 17.21 -37.64 27.57
N GLU A 362 17.01 -36.40 28.06
CA GLU A 362 15.71 -35.79 28.24
C GLU A 362 15.75 -34.33 27.78
N ILE A 363 14.71 -33.91 27.04
CA ILE A 363 14.50 -32.53 26.58
C ILE A 363 13.02 -32.20 26.72
N VAL A 364 12.71 -31.01 27.23
CA VAL A 364 11.35 -30.48 27.32
C VAL A 364 11.18 -29.34 26.30
N PHE A 365 10.31 -29.56 25.33
CA PHE A 365 9.89 -28.60 24.32
C PHE A 365 8.62 -27.89 24.80
N ALA A 366 8.78 -26.75 25.48
CA ALA A 366 7.65 -25.94 25.90
C ALA A 366 7.02 -25.29 24.66
N ALA A 367 5.81 -25.71 24.31
CA ALA A 367 5.11 -25.17 23.15
C ALA A 367 4.75 -23.70 23.34
N ALA A 368 4.95 -22.89 22.31
CA ALA A 368 4.48 -21.51 22.28
C ALA A 368 2.96 -21.46 22.07
N GLY A 369 2.31 -20.42 22.59
CA GLY A 369 0.92 -20.11 22.28
C GLY A 369 0.74 -19.48 20.90
N GLY A 370 -0.50 -19.11 20.57
CA GLY A 370 -0.81 -18.30 19.38
C GLY A 370 -0.81 -19.09 18.06
N ILE A 371 -0.21 -18.51 17.01
CA ILE A 371 -0.23 -19.03 15.63
C ILE A 371 0.90 -20.07 15.44
N SER A 372 0.94 -21.10 16.29
CA SER A 372 1.94 -22.16 16.22
C SER A 372 1.41 -23.50 16.75
N ALA A 373 2.03 -24.60 16.30
CA ALA A 373 1.73 -25.97 16.70
C ALA A 373 2.83 -26.53 17.62
N ARG A 374 2.48 -27.48 18.50
CA ARG A 374 3.46 -28.22 19.30
C ARG A 374 4.15 -29.33 18.49
N PRO A 375 5.40 -29.68 18.78
CA PRO A 375 6.04 -30.87 18.19
C PRO A 375 5.40 -32.16 18.74
N GLU A 376 5.37 -33.20 17.92
CA GLU A 376 4.99 -34.59 18.29
C GLU A 376 6.14 -35.57 18.10
N GLN A 377 7.12 -35.23 17.26
CA GLN A 377 8.33 -36.01 17.07
C GLN A 377 9.50 -35.12 16.72
N VAL A 378 10.66 -35.46 17.28
CA VAL A 378 11.94 -34.86 16.95
C VAL A 378 12.94 -35.91 16.49
N GLN A 379 13.80 -35.52 15.55
CA GLN A 379 15.00 -36.24 15.17
C GLN A 379 16.20 -35.48 15.70
N ILE A 380 16.99 -36.16 16.52
CA ILE A 380 18.15 -35.64 17.20
C ILE A 380 19.40 -36.19 16.51
N SER A 381 20.31 -35.32 16.16
CA SER A 381 21.59 -35.66 15.53
C SER A 381 22.75 -35.01 16.27
N SER A 382 23.78 -35.78 16.55
CA SER A 382 25.03 -35.36 17.17
C SER A 382 26.19 -36.12 16.53
N PRO A 383 27.43 -35.60 16.56
CA PRO A 383 28.61 -36.37 16.16
C PRO A 383 28.74 -37.72 16.87
N ASP A 384 28.21 -37.82 18.09
CA ASP A 384 28.36 -38.98 18.99
C ASP A 384 27.13 -39.90 19.01
N GLY A 385 26.08 -39.59 18.25
CA GLY A 385 24.89 -40.42 18.18
C GLY A 385 23.67 -39.73 17.56
N THR A 386 22.67 -40.54 17.20
CA THR A 386 21.37 -40.05 16.71
C THR A 386 20.25 -40.70 17.50
N ALA A 387 19.14 -39.98 17.64
CA ALA A 387 17.93 -40.49 18.26
C ALA A 387 16.69 -39.97 17.53
N VAL A 388 15.61 -40.73 17.58
CA VAL A 388 14.28 -40.26 17.19
C VAL A 388 13.40 -40.43 18.42
N ALA A 389 12.81 -39.33 18.89
CA ALA A 389 12.01 -39.32 20.10
C ALA A 389 10.60 -38.79 19.82
N ALA A 390 9.59 -39.46 20.38
CA ALA A 390 8.25 -38.90 20.45
C ALA A 390 8.22 -37.79 21.52
N VAL A 391 7.46 -36.74 21.25
CA VAL A 391 7.22 -35.64 22.19
C VAL A 391 5.80 -35.80 22.74
N ASP A 392 5.67 -35.92 24.05
CA ASP A 392 4.37 -36.08 24.70
C ASP A 392 3.57 -34.77 24.77
N GLU A 393 2.36 -34.82 25.34
CA GLU A 393 1.49 -33.63 25.46
C GLU A 393 2.06 -32.52 26.36
N ASN A 394 3.00 -32.85 27.25
CA ASN A 394 3.70 -31.90 28.10
C ASN A 394 4.99 -31.37 27.45
N GLY A 395 5.29 -31.77 26.22
CA GLY A 395 6.51 -31.39 25.51
C GLY A 395 7.74 -32.24 25.85
N MET A 396 7.61 -33.31 26.63
CA MET A 396 8.76 -34.11 27.06
C MET A 396 9.17 -35.12 25.96
N ALA A 397 10.46 -35.15 25.65
CA ALA A 397 11.11 -36.14 24.80
C ALA A 397 12.17 -36.91 25.60
N ARG A 398 12.11 -38.24 25.56
CA ARG A 398 13.09 -39.13 26.21
C ARG A 398 13.73 -40.07 25.19
N PHE A 399 15.04 -40.26 25.30
CA PHE A 399 15.83 -41.11 24.40
C PHE A 399 17.05 -41.67 25.13
N SER A 400 17.71 -42.67 24.52
CA SER A 400 18.97 -43.21 25.05
C SER A 400 19.99 -42.08 25.18
N PRO A 401 20.60 -41.86 26.35
CA PRO A 401 21.47 -40.71 26.55
C PRO A 401 22.63 -40.64 25.56
N ILE A 402 22.89 -39.44 25.04
CA ILE A 402 24.00 -39.15 24.13
C ILE A 402 24.93 -38.19 24.85
N LYS A 403 26.21 -38.56 25.01
CA LYS A 403 27.23 -37.67 25.56
C LYS A 403 27.80 -36.83 24.43
N THR A 404 27.50 -35.54 24.42
CA THR A 404 27.91 -34.59 23.36
C THR A 404 28.02 -33.17 23.91
N ASP A 405 28.64 -32.27 23.16
CA ASP A 405 28.69 -30.82 23.37
C ASP A 405 27.84 -30.03 22.36
N ARG A 406 27.22 -30.72 21.39
CA ARG A 406 26.37 -30.14 20.35
C ARG A 406 25.31 -31.09 19.85
N MET A 407 24.20 -30.54 19.38
CA MET A 407 23.05 -31.30 18.93
C MET A 407 22.22 -30.52 17.91
N ASP A 408 21.87 -31.16 16.80
CA ASP A 408 20.87 -30.69 15.86
C ASP A 408 19.54 -31.38 16.17
N ILE A 409 18.47 -30.59 16.29
CA ILE A 409 17.12 -31.05 16.58
C ILE A 409 16.22 -30.66 15.41
N THR A 410 15.81 -31.64 14.62
CA THR A 410 14.83 -31.48 13.54
C THR A 410 13.45 -31.85 14.05
N ILE A 411 12.49 -30.94 13.99
CA ILE A 411 11.10 -31.25 14.30
C ILE A 411 10.51 -31.98 13.08
N SER A 412 10.36 -33.30 13.19
CA SER A 412 9.94 -34.15 12.07
C SER A 412 8.43 -34.32 11.96
N ARG A 413 7.68 -34.12 13.05
CA ARG A 413 6.20 -34.11 13.07
C ARG A 413 5.66 -33.10 14.09
N THR A 414 4.55 -32.45 13.73
CA THR A 414 3.84 -31.47 14.55
C THR A 414 2.40 -31.90 14.79
N ALA A 415 1.81 -31.45 15.89
CA ALA A 415 0.39 -31.69 16.16
C ALA A 415 -0.50 -31.05 15.07
N PRO A 416 -1.61 -31.71 14.70
CA PRO A 416 -2.52 -31.19 13.69
C PRO A 416 -3.25 -29.96 14.25
N LEU A 417 -2.79 -28.78 13.83
CA LEU A 417 -3.39 -27.51 14.22
C LEU A 417 -3.34 -26.58 13.02
N THR A 418 -4.52 -26.15 12.59
CA THR A 418 -4.68 -25.41 11.34
C THR A 418 -5.41 -24.11 11.55
N VAL A 419 -5.03 -23.08 10.80
CA VAL A 419 -5.82 -21.85 10.65
C VAL A 419 -6.55 -21.85 9.30
N HIS A 420 -7.76 -21.30 9.25
CA HIS A 420 -8.44 -21.09 7.97
C HIS A 420 -7.85 -19.86 7.29
N ASN A 421 -7.33 -20.04 6.07
CA ASN A 421 -6.95 -18.94 5.22
C ASN A 421 -8.20 -18.50 4.42
N PRO A 422 -8.81 -17.34 4.72
CA PRO A 422 -10.06 -16.92 4.06
C PRO A 422 -9.85 -16.58 2.59
N PHE A 423 -8.64 -16.19 2.22
CA PHE A 423 -8.25 -15.89 0.85
C PHE A 423 -8.06 -17.19 0.08
N ALA A 424 -7.20 -18.07 0.58
CA ALA A 424 -6.92 -19.33 -0.07
C ALA A 424 -8.02 -20.38 0.17
N GLY A 425 -9.13 -20.10 0.87
CA GLY A 425 -10.23 -21.04 1.12
C GLY A 425 -9.86 -22.39 1.76
N ASP A 426 -8.65 -22.53 2.32
CA ASP A 426 -8.08 -23.79 2.80
C ASP A 426 -7.69 -23.72 4.28
N LYS A 427 -7.41 -24.88 4.87
CA LYS A 427 -6.80 -25.00 6.19
C LYS A 427 -5.28 -25.07 6.03
N LEU A 428 -4.56 -24.09 6.57
CA LEU A 428 -3.10 -24.09 6.61
C LEU A 428 -2.64 -24.69 7.94
N GLN A 429 -1.75 -25.67 7.88
CA GLN A 429 -1.07 -26.20 9.06
C GLN A 429 -0.17 -25.11 9.65
N LEU A 430 -0.26 -24.92 10.97
CA LEU A 430 0.58 -23.95 11.68
C LEU A 430 2.02 -24.47 11.83
N PRO A 431 3.02 -23.57 11.73
CA PRO A 431 4.41 -23.92 11.96
C PRO A 431 4.64 -24.33 13.42
N VAL A 432 5.74 -25.03 13.70
CA VAL A 432 6.11 -25.32 15.09
C VAL A 432 6.54 -24.05 15.81
N GLY A 433 6.08 -23.87 17.05
CA GLY A 433 6.49 -22.77 17.92
C GLY A 433 6.83 -23.26 19.31
N LEU A 434 7.92 -22.74 19.86
CA LEU A 434 8.47 -23.13 21.15
C LEU A 434 8.80 -21.88 21.96
N SER A 435 8.40 -21.87 23.23
CA SER A 435 8.80 -20.84 24.19
C SER A 435 10.10 -21.19 24.90
N GLU A 436 10.41 -22.48 25.07
CA GLU A 436 11.64 -22.94 25.70
C GLU A 436 12.00 -24.35 25.18
N VAL A 437 13.30 -24.61 25.03
CA VAL A 437 13.90 -25.94 24.93
C VAL A 437 14.71 -26.18 26.21
N TYR A 438 14.02 -26.71 27.22
CA TYR A 438 14.63 -26.96 28.52
C TYR A 438 15.32 -28.33 28.53
N ILE A 439 16.63 -28.32 28.77
CA ILE A 439 17.46 -29.53 28.84
C ILE A 439 17.91 -29.69 30.30
N PRO A 440 17.30 -30.58 31.10
CA PRO A 440 17.59 -30.69 32.53
C PRO A 440 19.07 -30.88 32.85
N ALA A 441 19.79 -31.65 32.02
CA ALA A 441 21.23 -31.90 32.20
C ALA A 441 22.10 -30.65 31.97
N LEU A 442 21.57 -29.62 31.31
CA LEU A 442 22.27 -28.39 30.94
C LEU A 442 21.72 -27.15 31.65
N ASP A 443 20.93 -27.30 32.73
CA ASP A 443 20.29 -26.17 33.43
C ASP A 443 21.28 -25.07 33.86
N LYS A 444 22.49 -25.46 34.26
CA LYS A 444 23.57 -24.52 34.62
C LYS A 444 24.10 -23.67 33.45
N PHE A 445 23.80 -24.05 32.20
CA PHE A 445 24.21 -23.37 30.98
C PHE A 445 23.10 -22.53 30.34
N ARG A 446 21.95 -22.35 31.02
CA ARG A 446 20.87 -21.52 30.50
C ARG A 446 21.32 -20.07 30.24
N SER A 447 20.63 -19.44 29.30
CA SER A 447 20.96 -18.13 28.72
C SER A 447 19.96 -17.06 29.19
N PRO A 448 19.93 -16.69 30.48
CA PRO A 448 18.88 -15.81 31.02
C PRO A 448 18.73 -14.52 30.21
N GLN A 449 17.49 -14.02 30.15
CA GLN A 449 17.15 -12.75 29.52
C GLN A 449 18.16 -11.65 29.92
N PRO A 450 18.73 -10.93 28.94
CA PRO A 450 19.61 -9.83 29.25
C PRO A 450 18.85 -8.70 29.94
N ASP A 451 19.54 -7.95 30.81
CA ASP A 451 18.95 -6.78 31.47
C ASP A 451 18.50 -5.76 30.42
N PRO A 452 17.18 -5.49 30.29
CA PRO A 452 16.66 -4.60 29.26
C PRO A 452 17.08 -3.15 29.46
N GLU A 453 17.42 -2.74 30.69
CA GLU A 453 17.82 -1.36 31.00
C GLU A 453 19.31 -1.11 30.75
N LYS A 454 20.11 -2.17 30.55
CA LYS A 454 21.54 -2.06 30.25
C LYS A 454 21.74 -1.25 28.97
N GLU A 455 22.55 -0.19 29.07
CA GLU A 455 22.96 0.60 27.92
C GLU A 455 24.05 -0.11 27.12
N PHE A 456 24.01 0.05 25.80
CA PHE A 456 25.06 -0.41 24.89
C PHE A 456 25.52 0.73 23.99
N SER A 457 26.77 0.62 23.54
CA SER A 457 27.34 1.51 22.53
C SER A 457 28.19 0.69 21.59
N LEU A 458 27.95 0.83 20.29
CA LEU A 458 28.79 0.28 19.23
C LEU A 458 29.85 1.32 18.89
N PRO A 459 31.14 0.97 18.91
CA PRO A 459 32.19 1.92 18.59
C PRO A 459 32.13 2.31 17.10
N CYS A 460 32.90 3.33 16.73
CA CYS A 460 33.00 3.78 15.36
C CYS A 460 33.36 2.67 14.38
N GLY A 461 32.65 2.67 13.24
CA GLY A 461 32.75 1.62 12.21
C GLY A 461 32.03 0.32 12.56
N LYS A 462 31.31 0.25 13.69
CA LYS A 462 30.45 -0.88 14.07
C LYS A 462 28.95 -0.56 14.01
N GLY A 463 28.58 0.69 13.75
CA GLY A 463 27.20 1.05 13.43
C GLY A 463 26.78 0.63 12.01
N PRO A 464 25.50 0.83 11.64
CA PRO A 464 25.02 0.55 10.29
C PRO A 464 25.62 1.51 9.26
N VAL A 465 25.89 0.99 8.06
CA VAL A 465 26.54 1.76 6.99
C VAL A 465 25.60 2.84 6.46
N LEU A 466 26.09 4.08 6.37
CA LEU A 466 25.42 5.22 5.77
C LEU A 466 26.33 5.86 4.72
N ALA A 467 25.82 6.08 3.52
CA ALA A 467 26.49 6.85 2.49
C ALA A 467 25.83 8.23 2.34
N VAL A 468 26.65 9.27 2.22
CA VAL A 468 26.22 10.63 1.91
C VAL A 468 27.05 11.15 0.74
N GLY A 469 26.41 11.58 -0.34
CA GLY A 469 27.09 12.02 -1.57
C GLY A 469 28.00 10.95 -2.17
N GLY A 470 27.63 9.67 -2.05
CA GLY A 470 28.44 8.52 -2.49
C GLY A 470 29.63 8.19 -1.59
N THR A 471 29.87 8.92 -0.50
CA THR A 471 30.96 8.62 0.45
C THR A 471 30.42 7.78 1.61
N LEU A 472 31.06 6.64 1.88
CA LEU A 472 30.73 5.80 3.04
C LEU A 472 31.18 6.49 4.33
N MET A 473 30.24 6.66 5.25
CA MET A 473 30.47 7.28 6.55
C MET A 473 30.57 6.20 7.61
N GLU A 474 31.61 6.27 8.45
CA GLU A 474 31.66 5.46 9.67
C GLU A 474 30.61 5.97 10.66
N THR A 475 29.83 5.04 11.21
CA THR A 475 28.80 5.34 12.20
C THR A 475 29.06 4.60 13.51
N LYS A 476 28.49 5.14 14.57
CA LYS A 476 28.32 4.51 15.88
C LYS A 476 26.83 4.41 16.20
N ALA A 477 26.46 3.48 17.07
CA ALA A 477 25.06 3.30 17.48
C ALA A 477 24.96 3.11 18.99
N GLU A 478 23.92 3.64 19.61
CA GLU A 478 23.73 3.61 21.06
C GLU A 478 22.25 3.50 21.45
N GLY A 479 21.99 2.82 22.56
CA GLY A 479 20.64 2.55 23.04
C GLY A 479 20.63 1.60 24.23
N ARG A 480 19.48 1.01 24.53
CA ARG A 480 19.33 -0.02 25.57
C ARG A 480 19.22 -1.41 24.95
N ILE A 481 19.62 -2.44 25.69
CA ILE A 481 19.42 -3.83 25.24
C ILE A 481 17.93 -4.12 24.98
N GLY A 482 17.03 -3.50 25.75
CA GLY A 482 15.59 -3.55 25.49
C GLY A 482 15.18 -3.01 24.12
N ASP A 483 15.91 -2.04 23.56
CA ASP A 483 15.62 -1.51 22.21
C ASP A 483 15.98 -2.53 21.12
N LEU A 484 17.05 -3.29 21.32
CA LEU A 484 17.45 -4.39 20.43
C LEU A 484 16.45 -5.55 20.47
N THR A 485 16.02 -5.98 21.66
CA THR A 485 15.12 -7.13 21.81
C THR A 485 13.67 -6.81 21.44
N GLN A 486 13.23 -5.57 21.65
CA GLN A 486 11.86 -5.12 21.33
C GLN A 486 11.76 -4.42 19.96
N ARG A 487 12.87 -4.34 19.22
CA ARG A 487 12.97 -3.71 17.89
C ARG A 487 12.53 -2.24 17.88
N ARG A 488 12.94 -1.48 18.90
CA ARG A 488 12.70 -0.03 18.99
C ARG A 488 13.79 0.74 18.23
N PRO A 489 13.54 2.00 17.82
CA PRO A 489 14.56 2.84 17.20
C PRO A 489 15.80 3.02 18.08
N ILE A 490 16.97 2.85 17.47
CA ILE A 490 18.31 3.00 18.07
C ILE A 490 18.96 4.24 17.46
N ALA A 491 19.58 5.07 18.30
CA ALA A 491 20.25 6.27 17.84
C ALA A 491 21.52 5.92 17.07
N VAL A 492 21.71 6.55 15.92
CA VAL A 492 22.89 6.40 15.05
C VAL A 492 23.48 7.78 14.79
N SER A 493 24.79 7.89 14.96
CA SER A 493 25.54 9.12 14.70
C SER A 493 26.77 8.84 13.86
N LEU A 494 27.19 9.84 13.09
CA LEU A 494 28.45 9.78 12.36
C LEU A 494 29.62 9.87 13.33
N CYS A 495 30.72 9.25 12.95
CA CYS A 495 31.97 9.31 13.71
C CYS A 495 32.81 10.56 13.41
N SER A 496 32.43 11.36 12.42
CA SER A 496 33.02 12.67 12.18
C SER A 496 32.80 13.59 13.38
N GLU A 497 33.64 14.63 13.49
CA GLU A 497 33.46 15.64 14.54
C GLU A 497 32.05 16.24 14.46
N GLN A 498 31.34 16.22 15.60
CA GLN A 498 29.98 16.74 15.74
C GLN A 498 28.94 16.10 14.79
N SER A 499 29.23 14.91 14.24
CA SER A 499 28.40 14.24 13.24
C SER A 499 28.14 15.06 11.97
N LYS A 500 29.11 15.85 11.52
CA LYS A 500 28.95 16.76 10.37
C LYS A 500 29.41 16.19 9.04
N VAL A 501 28.83 16.72 7.96
CA VAL A 501 29.24 16.53 6.56
C VAL A 501 29.23 17.87 5.82
N GLU A 502 30.16 18.05 4.89
CA GLU A 502 30.22 19.21 4.00
C GLU A 502 29.46 18.92 2.72
N LEU A 503 28.47 19.74 2.40
CA LEU A 503 27.68 19.62 1.17
C LEU A 503 27.85 20.87 0.31
N GLY A 504 28.04 20.69 -1.00
CA GLY A 504 27.97 21.78 -1.98
C GLY A 504 26.54 22.25 -2.22
N ALA A 505 26.33 23.35 -2.93
CA ALA A 505 25.00 23.78 -3.39
C ALA A 505 24.62 23.00 -4.66
N SER A 506 24.22 21.75 -4.50
CA SER A 506 23.98 20.79 -5.58
C SER A 506 23.03 19.69 -5.12
N THR A 507 22.76 18.75 -6.01
CA THR A 507 22.06 17.51 -5.68
C THR A 507 22.99 16.56 -4.95
N HIS A 508 22.50 15.91 -3.90
CA HIS A 508 23.20 14.93 -3.07
C HIS A 508 22.35 13.68 -2.88
N THR A 509 23.00 12.54 -2.67
CA THR A 509 22.34 11.27 -2.35
C THR A 509 22.59 10.87 -0.90
N VAL A 510 21.63 10.19 -0.30
CA VAL A 510 21.77 9.51 0.99
C VAL A 510 21.30 8.08 0.83
N GLU A 511 22.16 7.13 1.17
CA GLU A 511 21.91 5.71 0.96
C GLU A 511 22.28 4.87 2.18
N ALA A 512 21.42 3.92 2.54
CA ALA A 512 21.70 2.92 3.57
C ALA A 512 21.05 1.59 3.18
N GLY A 513 21.82 0.50 3.21
CA GLY A 513 21.30 -0.84 2.92
C GLY A 513 20.65 -1.51 4.15
N ASP A 514 20.17 -2.73 3.94
CA ASP A 514 19.58 -3.60 4.98
C ASP A 514 20.56 -4.62 5.57
N ALA A 515 21.85 -4.51 5.23
CA ALA A 515 22.86 -5.45 5.67
C ALA A 515 23.23 -5.25 7.15
N GLY A 516 23.31 -6.37 7.88
CA GLY A 516 23.75 -6.41 9.27
C GLY A 516 22.60 -6.38 10.29
N PRO A 517 22.92 -6.14 11.57
CA PRO A 517 21.94 -6.26 12.66
C PRO A 517 20.98 -5.07 12.78
N LEU A 518 21.27 -3.95 12.11
CA LEU A 518 20.57 -2.67 12.23
C LEU A 518 20.33 -2.10 10.83
N ALA A 519 19.10 -1.72 10.51
CA ALA A 519 18.75 -1.05 9.26
C ALA A 519 18.37 0.41 9.54
N ILE A 520 19.00 1.36 8.86
CA ILE A 520 18.69 2.79 9.00
C ILE A 520 17.29 3.05 8.44
N THR A 521 16.44 3.72 9.22
CA THR A 521 15.05 4.04 8.85
C THR A 521 14.81 5.54 8.71
N ASP A 522 15.57 6.35 9.44
CA ASP A 522 15.41 7.80 9.46
C ASP A 522 16.80 8.45 9.40
N VAL A 523 16.94 9.47 8.56
CA VAL A 523 18.13 10.32 8.49
C VAL A 523 17.67 11.77 8.43
N THR A 524 18.27 12.62 9.24
CA THR A 524 18.06 14.06 9.23
C THR A 524 19.37 14.77 8.96
N LEU A 525 19.34 15.73 8.04
CA LEU A 525 20.47 16.60 7.74
C LEU A 525 20.05 18.03 8.04
N SER A 526 20.76 18.70 8.95
CA SER A 526 20.40 20.03 9.43
C SER A 526 21.54 21.04 9.32
N SER A 527 21.23 22.24 8.86
CA SER A 527 22.14 23.38 8.86
C SER A 527 21.52 24.57 9.61
N GLY A 528 22.33 25.32 10.34
CA GLY A 528 21.87 26.41 11.20
C GLY A 528 21.22 25.97 12.51
N GLY A 529 20.70 26.91 13.28
CA GLY A 529 20.03 26.64 14.56
C GLY A 529 18.56 26.24 14.36
N THR A 530 18.23 24.96 14.55
CA THR A 530 16.87 24.43 14.32
C THR A 530 15.89 24.72 15.47
N LYS A 531 16.39 25.05 16.67
CA LYS A 531 15.57 25.30 17.87
C LYS A 531 14.64 26.49 17.68
N ALA A 532 13.37 26.31 18.05
CA ALA A 532 12.37 27.37 18.03
C ALA A 532 12.80 28.58 18.89
N PRO A 533 12.71 29.81 18.35
CA PRO A 533 12.80 31.00 19.19
C PRO A 533 11.71 30.96 20.25
N ALA A 534 12.01 31.39 21.48
CA ALA A 534 10.98 31.57 22.49
C ALA A 534 10.04 32.69 22.06
N ALA A 535 8.83 32.36 21.65
CA ALA A 535 7.79 33.32 21.29
C ALA A 535 6.75 33.41 22.40
N THR A 536 6.32 34.65 22.72
CA THR A 536 5.22 34.86 23.68
C THR A 536 3.91 34.83 22.90
N ALA A 537 3.11 33.79 23.10
CA ALA A 537 1.78 33.71 22.49
C ALA A 537 0.88 34.84 22.99
N ARG A 538 0.10 35.43 22.09
CA ARG A 538 -0.96 36.39 22.49
C ARG A 538 -2.01 35.67 23.31
N THR A 539 -2.58 36.37 24.29
CA THR A 539 -3.73 35.85 25.04
C THR A 539 -4.94 35.75 24.12
N VAL A 540 -5.64 34.61 24.15
CA VAL A 540 -6.90 34.38 23.43
C VAL A 540 -7.95 34.00 24.46
N ASP A 541 -9.09 34.67 24.43
CA ASP A 541 -10.25 34.35 25.29
C ASP A 541 -11.51 34.22 24.44
N VAL A 542 -12.11 33.04 24.44
CA VAL A 542 -13.31 32.74 23.64
C VAL A 542 -14.54 33.22 24.40
N LYS A 543 -15.30 34.14 23.80
CA LYS A 543 -16.49 34.72 24.44
C LYS A 543 -17.75 33.96 24.09
N GLU A 544 -17.94 33.68 22.81
CA GLU A 544 -19.15 33.07 22.27
C GLU A 544 -18.77 32.13 21.13
N SER A 545 -19.38 30.95 21.09
CA SER A 545 -19.10 29.95 20.06
C SER A 545 -20.39 29.28 19.62
N GLU A 546 -20.93 29.76 18.51
CA GLU A 546 -22.04 29.16 17.77
C GLU A 546 -21.49 28.34 16.58
N GLY A 547 -22.36 27.57 15.91
CA GLY A 547 -21.95 26.70 14.80
C GLY A 547 -21.43 27.47 13.57
N ASP A 548 -21.99 28.64 13.29
CA ASP A 548 -21.71 29.49 12.12
C ASP A 548 -21.08 30.84 12.49
N ARG A 549 -20.91 31.14 13.79
CA ARG A 549 -20.33 32.39 14.27
C ARG A 549 -19.59 32.19 15.59
N ARG A 550 -18.39 32.73 15.73
CA ARG A 550 -17.60 32.68 16.97
C ARG A 550 -17.00 34.05 17.26
N THR A 551 -17.04 34.46 18.51
CA THR A 551 -16.48 35.74 18.97
C THR A 551 -15.45 35.47 20.04
N LEU A 552 -14.25 36.01 19.85
CA LEU A 552 -13.12 35.87 20.78
C LEU A 552 -12.40 37.21 20.93
N THR A 553 -11.68 37.38 22.03
CA THR A 553 -10.81 38.54 22.25
C THR A 553 -9.35 38.12 22.22
N ILE A 554 -8.54 38.88 21.50
CA ILE A 554 -7.10 38.66 21.38
C ILE A 554 -6.32 39.82 22.02
N GLY A 555 -5.23 39.51 22.71
CA GLY A 555 -4.34 40.50 23.32
C GLY A 555 -3.46 41.24 22.30
N ALA A 556 -2.78 42.28 22.79
CA ALA A 556 -1.75 42.98 22.04
C ALA A 556 -0.50 42.08 21.83
N GLY A 557 0.25 42.32 20.75
CA GLY A 557 1.52 41.61 20.50
C GLY A 557 2.04 41.75 19.07
N GLU A 558 3.12 41.02 18.79
CA GLU A 558 3.72 40.87 17.44
C GLU A 558 2.79 40.12 16.48
N ALA A 559 2.99 40.30 15.17
CA ALA A 559 2.22 39.59 14.15
C ALA A 559 2.20 38.07 14.42
N SER A 560 1.00 37.46 14.42
CA SER A 560 0.80 36.08 14.87
C SER A 560 -0.32 35.40 14.11
N TYR A 561 -0.35 34.08 14.10
CA TYR A 561 -1.46 33.32 13.52
C TYR A 561 -2.51 32.97 14.57
N LEU A 562 -3.77 33.29 14.28
CA LEU A 562 -4.93 32.75 15.00
C LEU A 562 -5.31 31.42 14.36
N GLN A 563 -5.05 30.33 15.07
CA GLN A 563 -5.27 28.96 14.60
C GLN A 563 -6.59 28.39 15.13
N LEU A 564 -7.32 27.72 14.24
CA LEU A 564 -8.48 26.91 14.56
C LEU A 564 -8.18 25.47 14.15
N HIS A 565 -8.27 24.55 15.11
CA HIS A 565 -7.98 23.12 14.94
C HIS A 565 -9.12 22.36 14.21
N GLU A 566 -9.56 22.92 13.10
CA GLU A 566 -10.59 22.39 12.21
C GLU A 566 -10.11 22.48 10.76
N ASN A 567 -10.69 21.65 9.89
CA ASN A 567 -10.36 21.65 8.46
C ASN A 567 -10.50 23.04 7.85
N HIS A 568 -9.49 23.45 7.09
CA HIS A 568 -9.50 24.69 6.31
C HIS A 568 -10.73 24.75 5.41
N ASN A 569 -11.46 25.86 5.45
CA ASN A 569 -12.66 26.07 4.65
C ASN A 569 -12.82 27.54 4.26
N LYS A 570 -12.90 27.78 2.94
CA LYS A 570 -13.04 29.12 2.33
C LYS A 570 -14.29 29.89 2.80
N GLY A 571 -15.28 29.22 3.38
CA GLY A 571 -16.51 29.84 3.89
C GLY A 571 -16.31 30.60 5.21
N TRP A 572 -15.28 30.28 6.00
CA TRP A 572 -14.98 30.98 7.24
C TRP A 572 -14.19 32.26 6.98
N LYS A 573 -14.68 33.36 7.55
CA LYS A 573 -14.02 34.67 7.53
C LYS A 573 -13.76 35.16 8.94
N ALA A 574 -12.62 35.78 9.16
CA ALA A 574 -12.29 36.42 10.43
C ALA A 574 -12.18 37.93 10.26
N THR A 575 -12.68 38.69 11.22
CA THR A 575 -12.49 40.14 11.28
C THR A 575 -11.95 40.54 12.65
N LEU A 576 -10.91 41.37 12.71
CA LEU A 576 -10.42 42.00 13.94
C LEU A 576 -10.92 43.44 13.99
N ASN A 577 -11.75 43.77 14.98
CA ASN A 577 -12.37 45.09 15.12
C ASN A 577 -13.04 45.58 13.80
N GLY A 578 -13.66 44.66 13.06
CA GLY A 578 -14.32 44.93 11.78
C GLY A 578 -13.42 44.93 10.53
N LYS A 579 -12.10 44.75 10.66
CA LYS A 579 -11.18 44.58 9.52
C LYS A 579 -10.95 43.12 9.21
N GLU A 580 -11.18 42.69 7.98
CA GLU A 580 -10.98 41.30 7.55
C GLU A 580 -9.51 40.88 7.68
N LEU A 581 -9.28 39.71 8.26
CA LEU A 581 -7.97 39.10 8.41
C LEU A 581 -7.68 38.19 7.22
N THR A 582 -6.42 38.09 6.83
CA THR A 582 -5.99 37.22 5.73
C THR A 582 -6.04 35.76 6.17
N PRO A 583 -6.87 34.89 5.54
CA PRO A 583 -6.90 33.47 5.86
C PRO A 583 -5.66 32.76 5.32
N LEU A 584 -5.26 31.70 6.00
CA LEU A 584 -4.24 30.77 5.53
C LEU A 584 -4.57 29.34 6.00
N ARG A 585 -3.84 28.38 5.43
CA ARG A 585 -3.83 27.00 5.90
C ARG A 585 -2.55 26.76 6.68
N ILE A 586 -2.69 26.23 7.89
CA ILE A 586 -1.58 25.93 8.79
C ILE A 586 -1.53 24.42 9.03
N ASP A 587 -0.33 23.89 9.21
CA ASP A 587 -0.05 22.46 9.31
C ASP A 587 -0.60 21.64 8.13
N GLY A 588 -0.84 22.30 6.99
CA GLY A 588 -1.31 21.69 5.76
C GLY A 588 -2.78 21.28 5.72
N TRP A 589 -3.54 21.45 6.81
CA TRP A 589 -4.97 21.08 6.86
C TRP A 589 -5.84 22.01 7.71
N GLN A 590 -5.27 22.73 8.67
CA GLN A 590 -6.04 23.52 9.64
C GLN A 590 -6.36 24.93 9.15
N GLN A 591 -7.46 25.48 9.64
CA GLN A 591 -7.85 26.86 9.38
C GLN A 591 -7.04 27.85 10.25
N ALA A 592 -6.51 28.92 9.64
CA ALA A 592 -5.89 30.01 10.40
C ALA A 592 -6.10 31.37 9.74
N TRP A 593 -5.78 32.44 10.47
CA TRP A 593 -5.75 33.83 9.98
C TRP A 593 -4.52 34.58 10.50
N LEU A 594 -3.94 35.43 9.65
CA LEU A 594 -2.89 36.36 10.07
C LEU A 594 -3.51 37.49 10.90
N VAL A 595 -3.05 37.61 12.15
CA VAL A 595 -3.34 38.75 13.04
C VAL A 595 -2.14 39.70 12.99
N PRO A 596 -2.28 40.91 12.43
CA PRO A 596 -1.20 41.90 12.37
C PRO A 596 -0.72 42.33 13.76
N GLU A 597 0.52 42.78 13.86
CA GLU A 597 1.07 43.44 15.06
C GLU A 597 0.16 44.58 15.53
N GLY A 598 -0.03 44.72 16.84
CA GLY A 598 -0.77 45.84 17.43
C GLY A 598 -1.49 45.52 18.73
N GLU A 599 -2.47 46.36 19.10
CA GLU A 599 -3.13 46.38 20.42
C GLU A 599 -4.13 45.23 20.70
N GLY A 600 -4.40 44.37 19.71
CA GLY A 600 -5.40 43.30 19.84
C GLY A 600 -6.84 43.80 19.68
N GLY A 601 -7.81 43.05 20.21
CA GLY A 601 -9.24 43.40 20.14
C GLY A 601 -10.17 42.21 19.94
N THR A 602 -11.39 42.50 19.52
CA THR A 602 -12.42 41.48 19.28
C THR A 602 -12.26 40.92 17.89
N VAL A 603 -12.09 39.60 17.81
CA VAL A 603 -12.13 38.84 16.56
C VAL A 603 -13.48 38.15 16.43
N THR A 604 -14.13 38.34 15.29
CA THR A 604 -15.36 37.64 14.92
C THR A 604 -15.07 36.72 13.76
N LEU A 605 -15.30 35.43 13.97
CA LEU A 605 -15.30 34.38 12.94
C LEU A 605 -16.74 34.18 12.47
N GLU A 606 -16.99 34.22 11.17
CA GLU A 606 -18.32 34.02 10.60
C GLU A 606 -18.26 33.10 9.36
N TYR A 607 -19.18 32.13 9.30
CA TYR A 607 -19.36 31.25 8.16
C TYR A 607 -20.35 31.85 7.16
N GLY A 608 -19.83 32.60 6.19
CA GLY A 608 -20.63 33.37 5.22
C GLY A 608 -21.77 32.58 4.55
N PRO A 609 -21.57 31.33 4.09
CA PRO A 609 -22.62 30.55 3.43
C PRO A 609 -23.84 30.23 4.30
N ALA A 610 -23.74 30.29 5.63
CA ALA A 610 -24.84 29.94 6.54
C ALA A 610 -26.10 30.80 6.29
N ARG A 611 -25.93 32.11 6.05
CA ARG A 611 -27.06 33.03 5.83
C ARG A 611 -27.87 32.68 4.58
N ILE A 612 -27.19 32.36 3.48
CA ILE A 612 -27.82 31.97 2.22
C ILE A 612 -28.55 30.62 2.39
N TYR A 613 -27.91 29.67 3.09
CA TYR A 613 -28.51 28.38 3.39
C TYR A 613 -29.80 28.51 4.22
N GLN A 614 -29.78 29.29 5.30
CA GLN A 614 -30.95 29.52 6.15
C GLN A 614 -32.09 30.20 5.37
N ALA A 615 -31.79 31.25 4.59
CA ALA A 615 -32.78 31.93 3.76
C ALA A 615 -33.40 30.98 2.71
N GLY A 616 -32.58 30.14 2.08
CA GLY A 616 -33.03 29.12 1.13
C GLY A 616 -33.93 28.07 1.78
N LEU A 617 -33.59 27.59 2.98
CA LEU A 617 -34.39 26.62 3.72
C LEU A 617 -35.76 27.19 4.13
N ILE A 618 -35.79 28.44 4.60
CA ILE A 618 -37.04 29.17 4.91
C ILE A 618 -37.88 29.33 3.64
N GLY A 619 -37.26 29.77 2.53
CA GLY A 619 -37.93 29.90 1.24
C GLY A 619 -38.52 28.58 0.74
N ALA A 620 -37.78 27.48 0.85
CA ALA A 620 -38.24 26.14 0.50
C ALA A 620 -39.41 25.68 1.37
N ALA A 621 -39.36 25.92 2.69
CA ALA A 621 -40.46 25.62 3.60
C ALA A 621 -41.73 26.39 3.23
N VAL A 622 -41.60 27.68 2.90
CA VAL A 622 -42.74 28.51 2.44
C VAL A 622 -43.33 27.97 1.13
N LEU A 623 -42.48 27.67 0.13
CA LEU A 623 -42.95 27.10 -1.14
C LEU A 623 -43.60 25.73 -0.97
N PHE A 624 -43.08 24.89 -0.08
CA PHE A 624 -43.69 23.61 0.27
C PHE A 624 -45.09 23.82 0.88
N LEU A 625 -45.25 24.76 1.82
CA LEU A 625 -46.56 25.11 2.36
C LEU A 625 -47.53 25.65 1.30
N VAL A 626 -47.03 26.43 0.33
CA VAL A 626 -47.83 26.88 -0.82
C VAL A 626 -48.28 25.69 -1.68
N LEU A 627 -47.38 24.74 -1.98
CA LEU A 627 -47.72 23.53 -2.74
C LEU A 627 -48.75 22.66 -2.02
N VAL A 628 -48.59 22.45 -0.71
CA VAL A 628 -49.58 21.78 0.15
C VAL A 628 -50.91 22.54 0.08
N GLY A 629 -50.88 23.86 0.24
CA GLY A 629 -52.06 24.72 0.10
C GLY A 629 -52.74 24.61 -1.25
N LEU A 630 -52.00 24.51 -2.36
CA LEU A 630 -52.55 24.32 -3.71
C LEU A 630 -53.11 22.91 -3.92
N ALA A 631 -52.45 21.88 -3.38
CA ALA A 631 -52.88 20.49 -3.49
C ALA A 631 -54.19 20.23 -2.72
N PHE A 632 -54.36 20.84 -1.55
CA PHE A 632 -55.58 20.70 -0.73
C PHE A 632 -56.61 21.82 -0.96
N GLY A 633 -56.19 22.97 -1.50
CA GLY A 633 -57.04 24.14 -1.77
C GLY A 633 -57.80 24.10 -3.08
N ARG A 634 -57.57 23.09 -3.94
CA ARG A 634 -58.28 22.91 -5.22
C ARG A 634 -59.08 21.61 -5.29
N ARG A 635 -59.93 21.39 -4.27
CA ARG A 635 -61.03 20.42 -4.32
C ARG A 635 -62.34 20.94 -3.71
N ARG A 636 -62.62 22.23 -3.90
CA ARG A 636 -63.93 22.84 -3.64
C ARG A 636 -64.26 23.84 -4.74
N ASP A 637 -64.55 23.28 -5.91
CA ASP A 637 -65.74 23.59 -6.71
C ASP A 637 -65.62 22.89 -8.07
N SER A 638 -66.16 21.68 -8.10
CA SER A 638 -66.78 21.14 -9.31
C SER A 638 -68.21 20.76 -8.95
N GLY A 639 -68.94 21.73 -8.41
CA GLY A 639 -70.40 21.76 -8.56
C GLY A 639 -70.70 22.05 -10.03
N GLY A 640 -70.72 21.01 -10.85
CA GLY A 640 -70.98 21.12 -12.29
C GLY A 640 -70.26 20.10 -13.17
N ALA A 641 -70.30 18.81 -12.83
CA ALA A 641 -70.04 17.74 -13.80
C ALA A 641 -70.72 16.40 -13.42
N GLU A 642 -71.90 16.45 -12.79
CA GLU A 642 -72.89 15.37 -12.96
C GLU A 642 -73.48 15.53 -14.37
N GLY A 643 -72.78 15.00 -15.37
CA GLY A 643 -73.15 15.15 -16.78
C GLY A 643 -72.06 14.85 -17.82
N ALA A 644 -70.89 14.34 -17.41
CA ALA A 644 -69.79 14.02 -18.34
C ALA A 644 -69.40 12.53 -18.35
N TYR A 645 -70.31 11.64 -17.96
CA TYR A 645 -70.15 10.18 -18.06
C TYR A 645 -70.97 9.56 -19.22
N GLU A 646 -71.39 10.35 -20.20
CA GLU A 646 -71.87 9.85 -21.50
C GLU A 646 -70.78 10.02 -22.56
N GLY A 647 -70.08 8.92 -22.86
CA GLY A 647 -69.73 8.56 -24.24
C GLY A 647 -68.81 9.48 -25.04
N ALA A 648 -67.87 10.20 -24.42
CA ALA A 648 -66.75 10.75 -25.17
C ALA A 648 -65.56 9.77 -25.10
N ASP A 649 -65.42 8.94 -26.14
CA ASP A 649 -64.15 8.30 -26.49
C ASP A 649 -63.09 9.41 -26.51
N GLN A 650 -62.33 9.54 -25.43
CA GLN A 650 -61.09 10.31 -25.43
C GLN A 650 -60.22 9.67 -26.53
N PRO A 651 -59.90 10.38 -27.61
CA PRO A 651 -59.08 9.79 -28.66
C PRO A 651 -57.73 9.48 -28.02
N VAL A 652 -57.47 8.19 -27.80
CA VAL A 652 -56.13 7.72 -27.48
C VAL A 652 -55.24 8.32 -28.57
N PRO A 653 -54.27 9.18 -28.25
CA PRO A 653 -53.43 9.79 -29.26
C PRO A 653 -52.90 8.67 -30.15
N PRO A 654 -52.98 8.79 -31.49
CA PRO A 654 -52.56 7.71 -32.37
C PRO A 654 -51.13 7.33 -31.99
N GLY A 655 -50.94 6.06 -31.62
CA GLY A 655 -49.63 5.56 -31.25
C GLY A 655 -48.61 5.95 -32.33
N PRO A 656 -47.36 6.29 -31.96
CA PRO A 656 -46.35 6.70 -32.92
C PRO A 656 -46.32 5.65 -34.04
N GLY A 657 -46.52 6.08 -35.29
CA GLY A 657 -46.60 5.16 -36.43
C GLY A 657 -45.36 4.25 -36.48
N LEU A 658 -45.48 3.07 -37.09
CA LEU A 658 -44.44 2.02 -37.11
C LEU A 658 -43.01 2.56 -37.35
N ILE A 659 -42.86 3.56 -38.24
CA ILE A 659 -41.60 4.23 -38.52
C ILE A 659 -41.15 5.11 -37.35
N LEU A 660 -42.02 5.98 -36.83
CA LEU A 660 -41.70 6.88 -35.71
C LEU A 660 -41.41 6.09 -34.43
N GLY A 661 -42.18 5.03 -34.15
CA GLY A 661 -41.97 4.13 -33.02
C GLY A 661 -40.66 3.34 -33.13
N THR A 662 -40.35 2.81 -34.32
CA THR A 662 -39.07 2.13 -34.57
C THR A 662 -37.90 3.09 -34.46
N VAL A 663 -37.99 4.30 -35.02
CA VAL A 663 -36.94 5.33 -34.93
C VAL A 663 -36.76 5.77 -33.48
N ALA A 664 -37.83 6.08 -32.75
CA ALA A 664 -37.76 6.47 -31.34
C ALA A 664 -37.16 5.36 -30.47
N LEU A 665 -37.61 4.11 -30.64
CA LEU A 665 -37.08 2.96 -29.91
C LEU A 665 -35.62 2.66 -30.30
N THR A 666 -35.24 2.85 -31.55
CA THR A 666 -33.84 2.72 -32.00
C THR A 666 -32.98 3.81 -31.40
N LEU A 667 -33.43 5.06 -31.36
CA LEU A 667 -32.69 6.17 -30.75
C LEU A 667 -32.51 5.98 -29.24
N VAL A 668 -33.58 5.61 -28.52
CA VAL A 668 -33.50 5.24 -27.10
C VAL A 668 -32.59 4.03 -26.91
N GLY A 669 -32.72 3.03 -27.79
CA GLY A 669 -31.87 1.85 -27.82
C GLY A 669 -30.40 2.19 -28.03
N ILE A 670 -30.04 3.17 -28.88
CA ILE A 670 -28.65 3.59 -29.11
C ILE A 670 -28.06 4.16 -27.82
N VAL A 671 -28.85 4.89 -27.04
CA VAL A 671 -28.40 5.41 -25.72
C VAL A 671 -28.15 4.26 -24.74
N ILE A 672 -29.00 3.22 -24.74
CA ILE A 672 -28.92 2.09 -23.79
C ILE A 672 -27.87 1.05 -24.22
N ALA A 673 -27.75 0.77 -25.51
CA ALA A 673 -27.12 -0.42 -26.08
C ALA A 673 -26.12 -0.11 -27.21
N GLY A 674 -25.91 1.16 -27.55
CA GLY A 674 -25.01 1.56 -28.64
C GLY A 674 -25.41 0.95 -29.99
N PRO A 675 -24.45 0.47 -30.80
CA PRO A 675 -24.72 -0.09 -32.13
C PRO A 675 -25.66 -1.30 -32.15
N VAL A 676 -25.80 -2.03 -31.03
CA VAL A 676 -26.69 -3.21 -30.92
C VAL A 676 -28.17 -2.82 -31.12
N ALA A 677 -28.53 -1.57 -30.88
CA ALA A 677 -29.86 -1.05 -31.13
C ALA A 677 -30.29 -1.13 -32.62
N LEU A 678 -29.35 -1.32 -33.56
CA LEU A 678 -29.66 -1.57 -34.97
C LEU A 678 -30.39 -2.91 -35.21
N VAL A 679 -30.50 -3.76 -34.19
CA VAL A 679 -31.39 -4.93 -34.22
C VAL A 679 -32.88 -4.52 -34.18
N VAL A 680 -33.22 -3.34 -33.64
CA VAL A 680 -34.61 -2.85 -33.53
C VAL A 680 -35.31 -2.73 -34.90
N PRO A 681 -34.72 -2.11 -35.94
CA PRO A 681 -35.28 -2.12 -37.30
C PRO A 681 -35.47 -3.53 -37.88
N VAL A 682 -34.53 -4.44 -37.63
CA VAL A 682 -34.61 -5.84 -38.11
C VAL A 682 -35.78 -6.56 -37.44
N LEU A 683 -35.94 -6.37 -36.12
CA LEU A 683 -37.07 -6.90 -35.36
C LEU A 683 -38.39 -6.24 -35.76
N ALA A 684 -38.41 -4.95 -36.10
CA ALA A 684 -39.60 -4.25 -36.59
C ALA A 684 -40.05 -4.79 -37.96
N VAL A 685 -39.11 -5.10 -38.86
CA VAL A 685 -39.39 -5.78 -40.13
C VAL A 685 -39.91 -7.19 -39.89
N LEU A 686 -39.26 -7.96 -39.00
CA LEU A 686 -39.72 -9.29 -38.61
C LEU A 686 -41.14 -9.24 -38.04
N ALA A 687 -41.42 -8.25 -37.19
CA ALA A 687 -42.72 -8.06 -36.57
C ALA A 687 -43.80 -7.67 -37.59
N HIS A 688 -43.45 -6.91 -38.63
CA HIS A 688 -44.36 -6.56 -39.72
C HIS A 688 -44.80 -7.79 -40.53
N PHE A 689 -43.87 -8.70 -40.83
CA PHE A 689 -44.15 -9.88 -41.65
C PHE A 689 -44.59 -11.12 -40.86
N ARG A 690 -44.13 -11.26 -39.61
CA ARG A 690 -44.23 -12.47 -38.77
C ARG A 690 -44.32 -12.09 -37.28
N PRO A 691 -45.38 -11.39 -36.82
CA PRO A 691 -45.48 -10.91 -35.43
C PRO A 691 -45.43 -12.04 -34.39
N SER A 692 -45.88 -13.25 -34.73
CA SER A 692 -45.84 -14.42 -33.85
C SER A 692 -44.42 -14.92 -33.52
N TRP A 693 -43.39 -14.44 -34.22
CA TRP A 693 -41.99 -14.83 -33.99
C TRP A 693 -41.28 -13.99 -32.93
N LEU A 694 -41.80 -12.81 -32.56
CA LEU A 694 -41.17 -11.96 -31.56
C LEU A 694 -41.10 -12.62 -30.17
N ALA A 695 -42.19 -13.23 -29.72
CA ALA A 695 -42.23 -13.89 -28.41
C ALA A 695 -41.29 -15.11 -28.32
N PRO A 696 -41.24 -16.03 -29.31
CA PRO A 696 -40.23 -17.08 -29.37
C PRO A 696 -38.79 -16.55 -29.41
N VAL A 697 -38.52 -15.49 -30.18
CA VAL A 697 -37.18 -14.87 -30.25
C VAL A 697 -36.78 -14.26 -28.92
N ALA A 698 -37.70 -13.56 -28.25
CA ALA A 698 -37.46 -12.97 -26.93
C ALA A 698 -37.18 -14.06 -25.88
N PHE A 699 -38.00 -15.11 -25.85
CA PHE A 699 -37.83 -16.25 -24.95
C PHE A 699 -36.52 -17.00 -25.21
N ALA A 700 -36.25 -17.37 -26.47
CA ALA A 700 -35.04 -18.11 -26.83
C ALA A 700 -33.76 -17.31 -26.54
N SER A 701 -33.77 -16.01 -26.82
CA SER A 701 -32.62 -15.14 -26.54
C SER A 701 -32.39 -14.98 -25.04
N MET A 702 -33.45 -14.76 -24.25
CA MET A 702 -33.33 -14.65 -22.79
C MET A 702 -32.94 -16.00 -22.14
N ALA A 703 -33.49 -17.11 -22.62
CA ALA A 703 -33.12 -18.45 -22.17
C ALA A 703 -31.65 -18.78 -22.50
N ALA A 704 -31.20 -18.43 -23.72
CA ALA A 704 -29.80 -18.58 -24.11
C ALA A 704 -28.87 -17.69 -23.27
N ALA A 705 -29.27 -16.46 -22.95
CA ALA A 705 -28.54 -15.61 -22.02
C ALA A 705 -28.45 -16.29 -20.64
N GLY A 706 -29.56 -16.81 -20.12
CA GLY A 706 -29.59 -17.55 -18.86
C GLY A 706 -28.70 -18.79 -18.85
N VAL A 707 -28.60 -19.53 -19.97
CA VAL A 707 -27.67 -20.66 -20.11
C VAL A 707 -26.22 -20.19 -20.13
N VAL A 708 -25.89 -19.11 -20.84
CA VAL A 708 -24.54 -18.51 -20.82
C VAL A 708 -24.16 -18.09 -19.40
N VAL A 709 -25.09 -17.47 -18.66
CA VAL A 709 -24.87 -17.14 -17.25
C VAL A 709 -24.67 -18.39 -16.41
N ALA A 710 -25.55 -19.40 -16.53
CA ALA A 710 -25.51 -20.62 -15.74
C ALA A 710 -24.26 -21.50 -15.99
N ILE A 711 -23.68 -21.44 -17.19
CA ILE A 711 -22.41 -22.10 -17.50
C ILE A 711 -21.22 -21.26 -17.00
N GLY A 712 -21.34 -19.93 -17.02
CA GLY A 712 -20.32 -19.00 -16.52
C GLY A 712 -20.32 -18.75 -15.01
N THR A 713 -21.29 -19.28 -14.24
CA THR A 713 -21.39 -19.03 -12.78
C THR A 713 -20.32 -19.71 -11.93
N GLY A 714 -19.43 -20.51 -12.54
CA GLY A 714 -18.27 -21.08 -11.85
C GLY A 714 -17.19 -20.05 -11.51
N GLU A 715 -17.19 -18.90 -12.18
CA GLU A 715 -16.21 -17.82 -12.01
C GLU A 715 -16.92 -16.60 -11.39
N TYR A 716 -16.77 -16.44 -10.07
CA TYR A 716 -17.38 -15.34 -9.34
C TYR A 716 -16.97 -13.99 -9.94
N THR A 717 -17.95 -13.17 -10.32
CA THR A 717 -17.80 -11.73 -10.63
C THR A 717 -16.64 -11.36 -11.58
N ALA A 718 -16.28 -12.24 -12.52
CA ALA A 718 -15.28 -11.92 -13.53
C ALA A 718 -15.86 -10.93 -14.57
N ARG A 719 -15.14 -9.83 -14.80
CA ARG A 719 -15.52 -8.80 -15.77
C ARG A 719 -15.48 -9.40 -17.18
N GLY A 720 -16.59 -9.33 -17.92
CA GLY A 720 -16.66 -9.82 -19.30
C GLY A 720 -17.09 -11.28 -19.48
N GLU A 721 -17.46 -11.98 -18.40
CA GLU A 721 -17.93 -13.37 -18.43
C GLU A 721 -19.29 -13.53 -17.73
N GLY A 722 -19.94 -14.69 -17.95
CA GLY A 722 -21.26 -14.99 -17.40
C GLY A 722 -22.29 -13.89 -17.68
N ALA A 723 -22.89 -13.33 -16.61
CA ALA A 723 -23.89 -12.26 -16.69
C ALA A 723 -23.33 -10.93 -17.24
N PHE A 724 -22.02 -10.70 -17.13
CA PHE A 724 -21.35 -9.49 -17.58
C PHE A 724 -20.65 -9.67 -18.94
N GLY A 725 -20.78 -10.84 -19.57
CA GLY A 725 -20.17 -11.11 -20.87
C GLY A 725 -20.94 -10.55 -22.06
N ALA A 726 -20.21 -10.23 -23.13
CA ALA A 726 -20.77 -9.64 -24.34
C ALA A 726 -21.91 -10.48 -24.94
N THR A 727 -21.78 -11.81 -24.91
CA THR A 727 -22.80 -12.74 -25.43
C THR A 727 -24.09 -12.70 -24.60
N ALA A 728 -24.01 -12.72 -23.27
CA ALA A 728 -25.19 -12.62 -22.40
C ALA A 728 -25.88 -11.25 -22.54
N GLN A 729 -25.10 -10.16 -22.61
CA GLN A 729 -25.61 -8.81 -22.81
C GLN A 729 -26.29 -8.66 -24.17
N LEU A 730 -25.68 -9.15 -25.25
CA LEU A 730 -26.27 -9.13 -26.59
C LEU A 730 -27.62 -9.88 -26.63
N LEU A 731 -27.65 -11.10 -26.08
CA LEU A 731 -28.86 -11.92 -26.05
C LEU A 731 -29.98 -11.29 -25.19
N ALA A 732 -29.63 -10.70 -24.05
CA ALA A 732 -30.59 -9.98 -23.21
C ALA A 732 -31.16 -8.73 -23.91
N LEU A 733 -30.31 -7.99 -24.64
CA LEU A 733 -30.73 -6.81 -25.42
C LEU A 733 -31.63 -7.20 -26.60
N ILE A 734 -31.31 -8.30 -27.31
CA ILE A 734 -32.19 -8.84 -28.36
C ILE A 734 -33.55 -9.23 -27.78
N ALA A 735 -33.58 -9.87 -26.61
CA ALA A 735 -34.82 -10.24 -25.95
C ALA A 735 -35.65 -9.01 -25.53
N LEU A 736 -35.00 -8.00 -24.94
CA LEU A 736 -35.62 -6.74 -24.54
C LEU A 736 -36.22 -6.02 -25.76
N PHE A 737 -35.44 -5.84 -26.83
CA PHE A 737 -35.92 -5.17 -28.03
C PHE A 737 -37.02 -5.96 -28.74
N ALA A 738 -36.96 -7.30 -28.76
CA ALA A 738 -38.02 -8.13 -29.31
C ALA A 738 -39.33 -8.02 -28.52
N ALA A 739 -39.26 -7.78 -27.20
CA ALA A 739 -40.43 -7.51 -26.37
C ALA A 739 -40.99 -6.09 -26.56
N LEU A 740 -40.13 -5.09 -26.82
CA LEU A 740 -40.52 -3.68 -26.95
C LEU A 740 -41.03 -3.31 -28.35
N VAL A 741 -40.62 -4.03 -29.40
CA VAL A 741 -41.15 -3.85 -30.75
C VAL A 741 -42.60 -4.32 -30.79
N THR A 742 -43.53 -3.38 -30.57
CA THR A 742 -44.97 -3.61 -30.68
C THR A 742 -45.44 -3.31 -32.09
N VAL A 743 -45.98 -4.31 -32.79
CA VAL A 743 -46.73 -4.08 -34.03
C VAL A 743 -48.19 -3.98 -33.67
N GLY A 744 -48.75 -2.77 -33.81
CA GLY A 744 -50.15 -2.50 -33.58
C GLY A 744 -51.03 -3.53 -34.31
N ALA A 745 -51.84 -4.25 -33.57
CA ALA A 745 -52.81 -5.17 -34.15
C ALA A 745 -53.74 -4.37 -35.09
N PRO A 746 -53.91 -4.76 -36.37
CA PRO A 746 -54.88 -4.10 -37.24
C PRO A 746 -56.27 -4.32 -36.65
N GLY A 747 -56.91 -3.23 -36.22
CA GLY A 747 -58.27 -3.24 -35.70
C GLY A 747 -59.19 -3.99 -36.65
N ARG A 748 -59.80 -5.08 -36.15
CA ARG A 748 -60.90 -5.77 -36.83
C ARG A 748 -62.07 -4.80 -36.95
N GLY A 749 -62.13 -4.09 -38.07
CA GLY A 749 -63.24 -3.21 -38.41
C GLY A 749 -63.52 -3.27 -39.90
N ARG A 750 -64.19 -4.33 -40.37
CA ARG A 750 -65.16 -4.29 -41.50
C ARG A 750 -65.78 -5.66 -41.82
N ARG A 751 -67.05 -5.80 -41.46
CA ARG A 751 -68.16 -6.46 -42.19
C ARG A 751 -69.43 -6.16 -41.36
N ALA A 752 -70.56 -5.70 -41.88
CA ALA A 752 -71.00 -5.50 -43.25
C ALA A 752 -72.17 -4.50 -43.26
N ALA A 753 -72.37 -3.80 -44.38
CA ALA A 753 -73.65 -3.17 -44.73
C ALA A 753 -74.26 -3.97 -45.89
N GLY A 754 -75.56 -4.29 -45.81
CA GLY A 754 -76.39 -4.61 -46.98
C GLY A 754 -77.28 -5.87 -46.89
N ARG A 755 -78.41 -5.78 -46.18
CA ARG A 755 -79.76 -5.79 -46.76
C ARG A 755 -80.77 -5.22 -45.77
#